data_AF-A0A2T4UEI0-F1
#
_entry.id   AF-A0A2T4UEI0-F1
#
_cell.length_a   1.000
_cell.length_b   1.000
_cell.length_c   1.000
_cell.angle_alpha   90.00
_cell.angle_beta   90.00
_cell.angle_gamma   90.00
#
_symmetry.space_group_name_H-M   'P 1'
#
loop_
_entity.id
_entity.type
_entity.pdbx_description
1 polymer ?
#
loop_
_entity_poly.entity_id
_entity_poly.type
_entity_poly.pdbx_seq_one_letter_code
_entity_poly.pdbx_strand_id
1 'polypeptide(L)'
;MPTAPPDTTPRHILLLTDRDWAHPQGGGTGTNLFGQVSRWIAWGHRVTVIAGAFPGGAAVERPHERLEIHRIGSRLTVFPGAAWRTLRGVGADADVCLEVVNGIAFFTPLWWWLRMPRVTLVHHVHADHYVAELGRRGRVAALLLEALPLRTLYRPSPFLTISRSARDDLVALGVPGEQVHVAHLGVDAPPDPPSVDAAQPTLLYLGRLKAYKRIEHVLDVLEAIPAARLDLAGEGDHREALEAEIAARGLTDRVTLHGHVDEERKWELYGRAWVNLTASSAEGWCLTVMEAASCGTPSAALRVGGLPESIVDGETGVLADTPQELAAAVRDLVADPARRRAQGDAARERAATFTWDATAAENLTVLEAATTAPRPRLRDALARSGTGAAAGLAGATLANNAIQLLFTIVVTRLLGTDGYGALAAIIGVFLILLVGGQSVQAAAARETALGALGDRQLLRTTLRAWTGRLLLATAVLALVGVLVREPLATLTGTPEHPWAVAAIPATGALWMLLSLQRGVLQGLHAYGPVARSLVLEAVGRLVTGVLLVLLGAGVAGAFLGTPLTIAITVGALWLAIERRLSDDRAAATPAVPDAQAIRTLGRLVSGGWVPIFGLLLLAVLQNVDVIIARHELDADRAGAYAIAAVAAKSVVWVAIGVGLQLLPDATRRHAAGEDPRPVLVRSLTVLVAVAAPALLIFALVPELLLTLAFGPDGADGADALLLLGVAMTLLAVAYLTVQYMLALRATRFLWVLAVVAVAEVLVLFTGDFGIVTFASIVLGVQVLAAAGVLALGLRIVPRGGPRTPVAT
;
A
#
# COMPACT_ATOMS: atom_id res chain seq x y z
N MET A 1 0.19 29.89 -35.27
CA MET A 1 -0.16 30.04 -33.84
C MET A 1 -1.16 28.94 -33.51
N PRO A 2 -1.05 28.27 -32.35
CA PRO A 2 -2.00 27.26 -31.92
C PRO A 2 -3.44 27.78 -31.94
N THR A 3 -4.38 27.05 -32.53
CA THR A 3 -5.80 27.43 -32.50
C THR A 3 -6.42 26.97 -31.19
N ALA A 4 -6.86 27.92 -30.35
CA ALA A 4 -7.54 27.59 -29.10
C ALA A 4 -8.89 26.91 -29.37
N PRO A 5 -9.30 25.91 -28.58
CA PRO A 5 -10.66 25.40 -28.60
C PRO A 5 -11.65 26.54 -28.28
N PRO A 6 -12.87 26.51 -28.84
CA PRO A 6 -13.90 27.48 -28.45
C PRO A 6 -14.22 27.34 -26.95
N ASP A 7 -14.30 28.47 -26.23
CA ASP A 7 -14.76 28.59 -24.84
C ASP A 7 -13.84 28.03 -23.72
N THR A 8 -12.51 28.07 -23.90
CA THR A 8 -11.56 27.64 -22.86
C THR A 8 -11.48 28.64 -21.69
N THR A 9 -11.97 28.23 -20.52
CA THR A 9 -11.74 28.98 -19.27
C THR A 9 -10.31 28.72 -18.79
N PRO A 10 -9.50 29.74 -18.45
CA PRO A 10 -8.16 29.52 -17.91
C PRO A 10 -8.17 28.57 -16.70
N ARG A 11 -7.29 27.58 -16.73
CA ARG A 11 -7.13 26.56 -15.67
C ARG A 11 -5.70 26.53 -15.17
N HIS A 12 -5.53 26.16 -13.90
CA HIS A 12 -4.25 25.78 -13.34
C HIS A 12 -4.12 24.24 -13.30
N ILE A 13 -3.17 23.69 -14.04
CA ILE A 13 -2.91 22.25 -14.16
C ILE A 13 -1.65 21.90 -13.36
N LEU A 14 -1.77 20.99 -12.40
CA LEU A 14 -0.63 20.37 -11.72
C LEU A 14 -0.22 19.11 -12.49
N LEU A 15 0.96 19.10 -13.09
CA LEU A 15 1.52 17.96 -13.81
C LEU A 15 2.57 17.23 -12.96
N LEU A 16 2.35 15.95 -12.70
CA LEU A 16 3.31 15.08 -12.01
C LEU A 16 3.90 14.09 -13.01
N THR A 17 5.23 14.07 -13.14
CA THR A 17 5.93 13.16 -14.07
C THR A 17 7.25 12.70 -13.48
N ASP A 18 7.73 11.50 -13.84
CA ASP A 18 9.07 11.06 -13.45
C ASP A 18 10.16 11.86 -14.17
N ARG A 19 9.89 12.27 -15.42
CA ARG A 19 10.81 13.01 -16.29
C ARG A 19 10.05 14.12 -17.03
N ASP A 20 10.61 15.33 -17.01
CA ASP A 20 10.15 16.42 -17.87
C ASP A 20 10.83 16.35 -19.26
N TRP A 21 10.44 17.25 -20.16
CA TRP A 21 10.95 17.30 -21.54
C TRP A 21 12.41 17.76 -21.64
N ALA A 22 12.97 18.40 -20.61
CA ALA A 22 14.37 18.79 -20.57
C ALA A 22 15.29 17.66 -20.05
N HIS A 23 14.71 16.56 -19.52
CA HIS A 23 15.48 15.46 -18.98
C HIS A 23 16.29 14.75 -20.10
N PRO A 24 17.58 14.43 -19.91
CA PRO A 24 18.41 13.79 -20.95
C PRO A 24 17.89 12.43 -21.43
N GLN A 25 17.20 11.71 -20.54
CA GLN A 25 16.49 10.46 -20.85
C GLN A 25 15.00 10.68 -21.22
N GLY A 26 14.64 11.90 -21.59
CA GLY A 26 13.34 12.26 -22.15
C GLY A 26 13.22 11.72 -23.57
N GLY A 27 12.24 10.84 -23.80
CA GLY A 27 11.90 10.32 -25.13
C GLY A 27 10.57 10.90 -25.60
N GLY A 28 9.81 10.11 -26.38
CA GLY A 28 8.50 10.54 -26.88
C GLY A 28 7.49 10.95 -25.80
N THR A 29 7.61 10.47 -24.57
CA THR A 29 6.85 10.99 -23.41
C THR A 29 7.15 12.46 -23.16
N GLY A 30 8.42 12.88 -23.20
CA GLY A 30 8.81 14.28 -23.05
C GLY A 30 8.26 15.13 -24.18
N THR A 31 8.38 14.67 -25.42
CA THR A 31 7.81 15.34 -26.59
C THR A 31 6.29 15.50 -26.47
N ASN A 32 5.59 14.47 -25.99
CA ASN A 32 4.14 14.53 -25.74
C ASN A 32 3.79 15.60 -24.70
N LEU A 33 4.48 15.60 -23.56
CA LEU A 33 4.22 16.58 -22.50
C LEU A 33 4.54 18.01 -22.97
N PHE A 34 5.64 18.20 -23.69
CA PHE A 34 5.98 19.51 -24.24
C PHE A 34 4.96 19.99 -25.29
N GLY A 35 4.57 19.11 -26.22
CA GLY A 35 3.55 19.39 -27.23
C GLY A 35 2.25 19.87 -26.58
N GLN A 36 1.75 19.16 -25.57
CA GLN A 36 0.54 19.55 -24.87
C GLN A 36 0.70 20.83 -24.03
N VAL A 37 1.73 20.89 -23.18
CA VAL A 37 1.93 22.02 -22.26
C VAL A 37 2.16 23.33 -23.01
N SER A 38 2.91 23.31 -24.11
CA SER A 38 3.11 24.50 -24.96
C SER A 38 1.79 25.05 -25.50
N ARG A 39 0.86 24.18 -25.91
CA ARG A 39 -0.48 24.56 -26.37
C ARG A 39 -1.34 25.10 -25.24
N TRP A 40 -1.38 24.40 -24.10
CA TRP A 40 -2.16 24.85 -22.95
C TRP A 40 -1.71 26.24 -22.45
N ILE A 41 -0.41 26.51 -22.43
CA ILE A 41 0.13 27.83 -22.08
C ILE A 41 -0.34 28.88 -23.09
N ALA A 42 -0.23 28.58 -24.39
CA ALA A 42 -0.67 29.46 -25.47
C ALA A 42 -2.18 29.78 -25.41
N TRP A 43 -2.99 28.82 -24.94
CA TRP A 43 -4.45 28.98 -24.82
C TRP A 43 -4.93 29.67 -23.55
N GLY A 44 -4.04 30.01 -22.59
CA GLY A 44 -4.48 30.69 -21.36
C GLY A 44 -4.14 29.98 -20.06
N HIS A 45 -3.80 28.70 -20.11
CA HIS A 45 -3.69 27.87 -18.92
C HIS A 45 -2.34 28.06 -18.21
N ARG A 46 -2.36 27.91 -16.89
CA ARG A 46 -1.17 27.86 -16.04
C ARG A 46 -0.81 26.40 -15.77
N VAL A 47 0.46 26.05 -15.84
CA VAL A 47 0.95 24.70 -15.58
C VAL A 47 2.06 24.73 -14.54
N THR A 48 1.89 23.94 -13.48
CA THR A 48 2.95 23.66 -12.50
C THR A 48 3.38 22.21 -12.68
N VAL A 49 4.66 21.99 -12.98
CA VAL A 49 5.24 20.66 -13.20
C VAL A 49 6.07 20.26 -11.99
N ILE A 50 5.91 19.02 -11.52
CA ILE A 50 6.84 18.39 -10.58
C ILE A 50 7.45 17.17 -11.26
N ALA A 51 8.78 17.17 -11.39
CA ALA A 51 9.56 16.16 -12.10
C ALA A 51 10.80 15.71 -11.32
N GLY A 52 11.42 14.60 -11.74
CA GLY A 52 12.70 14.14 -11.21
C GLY A 52 13.84 15.11 -11.58
N ALA A 53 14.81 15.30 -10.68
CA ALA A 53 16.00 16.10 -11.00
C ALA A 53 17.02 15.30 -11.81
N PHE A 54 17.82 16.02 -12.61
CA PHE A 54 18.91 15.48 -13.42
C PHE A 54 20.13 16.43 -13.37
N PRO A 55 21.35 15.93 -13.62
CA PRO A 55 22.56 16.74 -13.61
C PRO A 55 22.47 17.92 -14.60
N GLY A 56 22.77 19.14 -14.13
CA GLY A 56 22.70 20.36 -14.93
C GLY A 56 21.31 21.01 -14.99
N GLY A 57 20.25 20.34 -14.54
CA GLY A 57 18.90 20.91 -14.47
C GLY A 57 18.70 21.82 -13.26
N ALA A 58 18.08 22.99 -13.46
CA ALA A 58 17.70 23.87 -12.36
C ALA A 58 16.62 23.22 -11.48
N ALA A 59 16.75 23.35 -10.16
CA ALA A 59 15.82 22.78 -9.18
C ALA A 59 14.41 23.40 -9.28
N VAL A 60 14.33 24.68 -9.62
CA VAL A 60 13.09 25.35 -10.01
C VAL A 60 13.38 26.21 -11.23
N GLU A 61 12.54 26.09 -12.25
CA GLU A 61 12.65 26.83 -13.50
C GLU A 61 11.30 27.47 -13.85
N ARG A 62 11.33 28.70 -14.37
CA ARG A 62 10.14 29.45 -14.79
C ARG A 62 10.35 29.99 -16.20
N PRO A 63 10.28 29.13 -17.23
CA PRO A 63 10.55 29.54 -18.60
C PRO A 63 9.45 30.46 -19.19
N HIS A 64 8.27 30.50 -18.56
CA HIS A 64 7.15 31.36 -18.97
C HIS A 64 6.36 31.82 -17.73
N GLU A 65 5.66 32.95 -17.79
CA GLU A 65 4.82 33.47 -16.68
C GLU A 65 3.74 32.48 -16.19
N ARG A 66 3.37 31.54 -17.05
CA ARG A 66 2.34 30.51 -16.82
C ARG A 66 2.92 29.11 -16.66
N LEU A 67 4.24 28.97 -16.57
CA LEU A 67 4.92 27.68 -16.45
C LEU A 67 5.95 27.71 -15.33
N GLU A 68 5.75 26.86 -14.33
CA GLU A 68 6.70 26.63 -13.25
C GLU A 68 7.06 25.14 -13.20
N ILE A 69 8.35 24.83 -13.17
CA ILE A 69 8.87 23.45 -13.16
C ILE A 69 9.70 23.25 -11.90
N HIS A 70 9.31 22.28 -11.07
CA HIS A 70 10.03 21.86 -9.87
C HIS A 70 10.70 20.50 -10.12
N ARG A 71 12.04 20.50 -10.14
CA ARG A 71 12.83 19.28 -10.29
C ARG A 71 13.37 18.82 -8.95
N ILE A 72 13.00 17.62 -8.52
CA ILE A 72 13.28 17.12 -7.17
C ILE A 72 13.78 15.68 -7.17
N GLY A 73 14.74 15.39 -6.29
CA GLY A 73 15.21 14.04 -6.04
C GLY A 73 15.75 13.31 -7.28
N SER A 74 15.75 11.99 -7.23
CA SER A 74 16.10 11.09 -8.32
C SER A 74 14.87 10.39 -8.90
N ARG A 75 15.08 9.52 -9.90
CA ARG A 75 14.05 8.67 -10.52
C ARG A 75 13.16 7.91 -9.52
N LEU A 76 13.66 7.54 -8.35
CA LEU A 76 12.89 6.81 -7.33
C LEU A 76 12.40 7.69 -6.19
N THR A 77 13.10 8.79 -5.88
CA THR A 77 12.72 9.66 -4.75
C THR A 77 11.79 10.79 -5.18
N VAL A 78 11.54 10.97 -6.48
CA VAL A 78 10.57 11.94 -7.01
C VAL A 78 9.16 11.66 -6.49
N PHE A 79 8.74 10.41 -6.36
CA PHE A 79 7.39 10.05 -5.90
C PHE A 79 7.10 10.53 -4.46
N PRO A 80 7.87 10.14 -3.42
CA PRO A 80 7.69 10.69 -2.08
C PRO A 80 8.03 12.18 -2.00
N GLY A 81 8.97 12.67 -2.82
CA GLY A 81 9.31 14.09 -2.90
C GLY A 81 8.15 14.95 -3.40
N ALA A 82 7.40 14.48 -4.40
CA ALA A 82 6.25 15.18 -4.96
C ALA A 82 5.10 15.21 -3.96
N ALA A 83 4.88 14.10 -3.23
CA ALA A 83 3.93 14.06 -2.12
C ALA A 83 4.27 15.13 -1.06
N TRP A 84 5.54 15.25 -0.70
CA TRP A 84 6.00 16.24 0.27
C TRP A 84 5.88 17.70 -0.23
N ARG A 85 6.24 17.96 -1.50
CA ARG A 85 6.15 19.31 -2.09
C ARG A 85 4.71 19.79 -2.20
N THR A 86 3.81 18.92 -2.65
CA THR A 86 2.37 19.25 -2.73
C THR A 86 1.75 19.42 -1.34
N LEU A 87 2.16 18.62 -0.36
CA LEU A 87 1.74 18.80 1.04
C LEU A 87 2.20 20.16 1.60
N ARG A 88 3.37 20.66 1.17
CA ARG A 88 3.87 22.01 1.51
C ARG A 88 3.26 23.14 0.69
N GLY A 89 2.29 22.86 -0.18
CA GLY A 89 1.50 23.86 -0.88
C GLY A 89 1.86 24.09 -2.35
N VAL A 90 2.87 23.40 -2.90
CA VAL A 90 3.20 23.52 -4.34
C VAL A 90 2.05 22.96 -5.18
N GLY A 91 1.46 23.79 -6.04
CA GLY A 91 0.31 23.42 -6.87
C GLY A 91 -0.98 23.17 -6.09
N ALA A 92 -1.09 23.63 -4.84
CA ALA A 92 -2.30 23.45 -4.02
C ALA A 92 -3.51 24.23 -4.55
N ASP A 93 -3.26 25.29 -5.32
CA ASP A 93 -4.22 26.12 -6.04
C ASP A 93 -4.58 25.58 -7.44
N ALA A 94 -4.10 24.39 -7.82
CA ALA A 94 -4.43 23.81 -9.11
C ALA A 94 -5.89 23.33 -9.19
N ASP A 95 -6.51 23.53 -10.34
CA ASP A 95 -7.88 23.09 -10.65
C ASP A 95 -7.95 21.59 -10.92
N VAL A 96 -6.87 21.01 -11.47
CA VAL A 96 -6.78 19.60 -11.84
C VAL A 96 -5.34 19.10 -11.74
N CYS A 97 -5.18 17.84 -11.34
CA CYS A 97 -3.89 17.15 -11.31
C CYS A 97 -3.83 16.13 -12.45
N LEU A 98 -2.86 16.28 -13.34
CA LEU A 98 -2.49 15.30 -14.36
C LEU A 98 -1.27 14.51 -13.87
N GLU A 99 -1.45 13.21 -13.66
CA GLU A 99 -0.38 12.31 -13.25
C GLU A 99 0.07 11.44 -14.41
N VAL A 100 1.36 11.47 -14.74
CA VAL A 100 1.96 10.65 -15.79
C VAL A 100 2.52 9.37 -15.17
N VAL A 101 2.02 8.22 -15.60
CA VAL A 101 2.45 6.91 -15.11
C VAL A 101 3.29 6.22 -16.19
N ASN A 102 4.59 6.14 -15.94
CA ASN A 102 5.56 5.42 -16.77
C ASN A 102 6.13 4.23 -15.96
N GLY A 103 5.27 3.25 -15.66
CA GLY A 103 5.61 2.03 -14.92
C GLY A 103 5.48 2.12 -13.39
N ILE A 104 5.63 3.29 -12.78
CA ILE A 104 5.38 3.52 -11.33
C ILE A 104 4.44 4.72 -11.19
N ALA A 105 3.39 4.57 -10.38
CA ALA A 105 2.44 5.63 -10.07
C ALA A 105 2.90 6.47 -8.86
N PHE A 106 2.44 7.72 -8.78
CA PHE A 106 2.64 8.62 -7.64
C PHE A 106 1.74 8.29 -6.44
N PHE A 107 0.74 7.43 -6.62
CA PHE A 107 -0.27 7.09 -5.62
C PHE A 107 -1.04 8.32 -5.12
N THR A 108 -1.31 9.28 -6.00
CA THR A 108 -2.08 10.49 -5.65
C THR A 108 -3.47 10.21 -5.05
N PRO A 109 -4.16 9.05 -5.24
CA PRO A 109 -5.40 8.76 -4.50
C PRO A 109 -5.25 8.66 -2.99
N LEU A 110 -4.03 8.43 -2.50
CA LEU A 110 -3.71 8.40 -1.07
C LEU A 110 -3.41 9.79 -0.50
N TRP A 111 -3.22 10.79 -1.35
CA TRP A 111 -2.81 12.14 -0.96
C TRP A 111 -4.04 12.96 -0.58
N TRP A 112 -4.57 12.70 0.61
CA TRP A 112 -5.82 13.30 1.12
C TRP A 112 -5.79 14.85 1.21
N TRP A 113 -4.62 15.47 1.12
CA TRP A 113 -4.45 16.93 1.05
C TRP A 113 -4.71 17.50 -0.35
N LEU A 114 -4.58 16.70 -1.42
CA LEU A 114 -4.95 17.11 -2.78
C LEU A 114 -6.48 17.13 -2.92
N ARG A 115 -7.04 18.33 -3.04
CA ARG A 115 -8.49 18.55 -3.14
C ARG A 115 -8.99 18.67 -4.58
N MET A 116 -8.11 18.76 -5.56
CA MET A 116 -8.45 18.83 -6.97
C MET A 116 -8.77 17.44 -7.58
N PRO A 117 -9.56 17.36 -8.65
CA PRO A 117 -9.71 16.17 -9.48
C PRO A 117 -8.37 15.70 -10.06
N ARG A 118 -8.31 14.42 -10.40
CA ARG A 118 -7.08 13.72 -10.77
C ARG A 118 -7.32 12.90 -12.04
N VAL A 119 -6.48 13.08 -13.03
CA VAL A 119 -6.49 12.40 -14.34
C VAL A 119 -5.15 11.70 -14.52
N THR A 120 -5.17 10.48 -15.05
CA THR A 120 -3.96 9.65 -15.17
C THR A 120 -3.59 9.45 -16.63
N LEU A 121 -2.40 9.88 -17.05
CA LEU A 121 -1.87 9.65 -18.39
C LEU A 121 -0.94 8.44 -18.40
N VAL A 122 -1.29 7.42 -19.18
CA VAL A 122 -0.50 6.20 -19.37
C VAL A 122 -0.10 6.09 -20.84
N HIS A 123 1.20 6.11 -21.14
CA HIS A 123 1.69 6.02 -22.51
C HIS A 123 1.72 4.57 -23.04
N HIS A 124 1.97 3.61 -22.18
CA HIS A 124 1.89 2.17 -22.44
C HIS A 124 1.98 1.41 -21.11
N VAL A 125 1.45 0.20 -21.07
CA VAL A 125 1.57 -0.68 -19.90
C VAL A 125 2.94 -1.34 -19.91
N HIS A 126 3.71 -1.23 -18.81
CA HIS A 126 5.10 -1.70 -18.75
C HIS A 126 5.24 -3.15 -18.24
N ALA A 127 4.13 -3.88 -18.13
CA ALA A 127 4.11 -5.24 -17.59
C ALA A 127 5.12 -6.17 -18.29
N ASP A 128 5.20 -6.11 -19.62
CA ASP A 128 6.12 -6.96 -20.38
C ASP A 128 7.58 -6.54 -20.25
N HIS A 129 7.87 -5.24 -20.06
CA HIS A 129 9.23 -4.76 -19.80
C HIS A 129 9.76 -5.22 -18.44
N TYR A 130 8.93 -5.15 -17.38
CA TYR A 130 9.33 -5.68 -16.08
C TYR A 130 9.62 -7.19 -16.14
N VAL A 131 8.81 -7.94 -16.90
CA VAL A 131 8.98 -9.38 -17.06
C VAL A 131 10.21 -9.73 -17.90
N ALA A 132 10.50 -8.94 -18.95
CA ALA A 132 11.69 -9.12 -19.78
C ALA A 132 12.99 -8.82 -19.03
N GLU A 133 13.04 -7.76 -18.20
CA GLU A 133 14.26 -7.38 -17.46
C GLU A 133 14.48 -8.19 -16.18
N LEU A 134 13.43 -8.57 -15.46
CA LEU A 134 13.53 -9.15 -14.09
C LEU A 134 12.93 -10.57 -13.99
N GLY A 135 12.51 -11.17 -15.10
CA GLY A 135 11.97 -12.53 -15.15
C GLY A 135 10.75 -12.74 -14.23
N ARG A 136 10.74 -13.81 -13.43
CA ARG A 136 9.61 -14.13 -12.51
C ARG A 136 9.40 -13.07 -11.42
N ARG A 137 10.45 -12.37 -10.99
CA ARG A 137 10.35 -11.27 -10.00
C ARG A 137 9.69 -10.03 -10.61
N GLY A 138 9.94 -9.80 -11.90
CA GLY A 138 9.30 -8.75 -12.71
C GLY A 138 7.78 -8.87 -12.79
N ARG A 139 7.23 -10.10 -12.88
CA ARG A 139 5.76 -10.32 -12.87
C ARG A 139 5.11 -9.84 -11.58
N VAL A 140 5.76 -10.08 -10.44
CA VAL A 140 5.25 -9.65 -9.12
C VAL A 140 5.38 -8.14 -8.98
N ALA A 141 6.49 -7.55 -9.42
CA ALA A 141 6.68 -6.10 -9.43
C ALA A 141 5.65 -5.39 -10.34
N ALA A 142 5.43 -5.86 -11.57
CA ALA A 142 4.40 -5.37 -12.48
C ALA A 142 3.00 -5.47 -11.85
N LEU A 143 2.70 -6.60 -11.19
CA LEU A 143 1.42 -6.78 -10.51
C LEU A 143 1.23 -5.79 -9.34
N LEU A 144 2.24 -5.59 -8.50
CA LEU A 144 2.13 -4.80 -7.28
C LEU A 144 2.30 -3.29 -7.50
N LEU A 145 3.16 -2.88 -8.43
CA LEU A 145 3.52 -1.48 -8.65
C LEU A 145 2.70 -0.81 -9.76
N GLU A 146 2.15 -1.58 -10.70
CA GLU A 146 1.43 -1.06 -11.86
C GLU A 146 -0.02 -1.60 -11.91
N ALA A 147 -0.23 -2.91 -12.03
CA ALA A 147 -1.57 -3.47 -12.27
C ALA A 147 -2.54 -3.30 -11.09
N LEU A 148 -2.13 -3.66 -9.87
CA LEU A 148 -2.99 -3.59 -8.69
C LEU A 148 -3.37 -2.14 -8.33
N PRO A 149 -2.43 -1.16 -8.31
CA PRO A 149 -2.77 0.24 -8.09
C PRO A 149 -3.72 0.80 -9.15
N LEU A 150 -3.43 0.59 -10.44
CA LEU A 150 -4.27 1.12 -11.52
C LEU A 150 -5.69 0.54 -11.47
N ARG A 151 -5.82 -0.77 -11.21
CA ARG A 151 -7.11 -1.48 -11.11
C ARG A 151 -7.96 -1.08 -9.90
N THR A 152 -7.33 -0.83 -8.76
CA THR A 152 -8.06 -0.68 -7.48
C THR A 152 -8.12 0.77 -7.01
N LEU A 153 -6.96 1.43 -6.97
CA LEU A 153 -6.79 2.72 -6.34
C LEU A 153 -7.16 3.87 -7.30
N TYR A 154 -6.90 3.69 -8.59
CA TYR A 154 -7.16 4.70 -9.64
C TYR A 154 -8.47 4.51 -10.40
N ARG A 155 -9.23 3.45 -10.11
CA ARG A 155 -10.55 3.14 -10.71
C ARG A 155 -11.61 4.27 -10.72
N PRO A 156 -11.61 5.27 -9.82
CA PRO A 156 -12.57 6.37 -9.89
C PRO A 156 -12.09 7.56 -10.74
N SER A 157 -10.87 7.52 -11.29
CA SER A 157 -10.27 8.61 -12.08
C SER A 157 -10.31 8.31 -13.58
N PRO A 158 -10.53 9.32 -14.44
CA PRO A 158 -10.37 9.15 -15.88
C PRO A 158 -8.90 8.91 -16.24
N PHE A 159 -8.71 8.15 -17.32
CA PHE A 159 -7.43 7.79 -17.89
C PHE A 159 -7.28 8.41 -19.28
N LEU A 160 -6.11 8.96 -19.55
CA LEU A 160 -5.65 9.36 -20.87
C LEU A 160 -4.62 8.34 -21.35
N THR A 161 -4.66 8.01 -22.63
CA THR A 161 -3.64 7.18 -23.27
C THR A 161 -3.44 7.58 -24.72
N ILE A 162 -2.37 7.08 -25.35
CA ILE A 162 -1.88 7.58 -26.63
C ILE A 162 -2.29 6.71 -27.83
N SER A 163 -2.95 5.58 -27.58
CA SER A 163 -3.41 4.65 -28.63
C SER A 163 -4.52 3.72 -28.13
N ARG A 164 -5.26 3.12 -29.07
CA ARG A 164 -6.27 2.11 -28.74
C ARG A 164 -5.63 0.84 -28.21
N SER A 165 -4.46 0.45 -28.70
CA SER A 165 -3.68 -0.66 -28.14
C SER A 165 -3.41 -0.45 -26.65
N ALA A 166 -2.92 0.72 -26.26
CA ALA A 166 -2.65 1.02 -24.85
C ALA A 166 -3.95 1.09 -24.01
N ARG A 167 -5.07 1.52 -24.61
CA ARG A 167 -6.39 1.43 -23.97
C ARG A 167 -6.79 -0.02 -23.73
N ASP A 168 -6.62 -0.90 -24.71
CA ASP A 168 -7.01 -2.29 -24.59
C ASP A 168 -6.15 -3.01 -23.53
N ASP A 169 -4.87 -2.65 -23.42
CA ASP A 169 -3.99 -3.12 -22.33
C ASP A 169 -4.50 -2.67 -20.95
N LEU A 170 -4.89 -1.40 -20.80
CA LEU A 170 -5.49 -0.89 -19.55
C LEU A 170 -6.81 -1.60 -19.20
N VAL A 171 -7.65 -1.86 -20.20
CA VAL A 171 -8.89 -2.62 -20.03
C VAL A 171 -8.60 -4.05 -19.60
N ALA A 172 -7.59 -4.70 -20.18
CA ALA A 172 -7.14 -6.04 -19.78
C ALA A 172 -6.63 -6.08 -18.33
N LEU A 173 -6.03 -4.99 -17.83
CA LEU A 173 -5.66 -4.84 -16.41
C LEU A 173 -6.86 -4.64 -15.46
N GLY A 174 -8.05 -4.41 -16.01
CA GLY A 174 -9.30 -4.22 -15.26
C GLY A 174 -9.69 -2.76 -15.02
N VAL A 175 -9.11 -1.82 -15.77
CA VAL A 175 -9.60 -0.43 -15.82
C VAL A 175 -10.90 -0.38 -16.65
N PRO A 176 -11.97 0.28 -16.18
CA PRO A 176 -13.21 0.37 -16.95
C PRO A 176 -12.98 1.14 -18.26
N GLY A 177 -13.29 0.52 -19.40
CA GLY A 177 -12.97 1.06 -20.73
C GLY A 177 -13.70 2.36 -21.08
N GLU A 178 -14.79 2.68 -20.40
CA GLU A 178 -15.51 3.96 -20.49
C GLU A 178 -14.77 5.13 -19.83
N GLN A 179 -13.78 4.84 -18.98
CA GLN A 179 -12.94 5.85 -18.34
C GLN A 179 -11.62 6.10 -19.07
N VAL A 180 -11.33 5.31 -20.12
CA VAL A 180 -10.07 5.39 -20.87
C VAL A 180 -10.31 6.16 -22.16
N HIS A 181 -9.73 7.36 -22.23
CA HIS A 181 -9.78 8.25 -23.38
C HIS A 181 -8.46 8.15 -24.15
N VAL A 182 -8.57 7.99 -25.46
CA VAL A 182 -7.41 7.89 -26.37
C VAL A 182 -7.23 9.24 -27.05
N ALA A 183 -6.03 9.81 -26.95
CA ALA A 183 -5.60 10.98 -27.70
C ALA A 183 -4.27 10.66 -28.38
N HIS A 184 -4.32 10.45 -29.68
CA HIS A 184 -3.13 10.11 -30.48
C HIS A 184 -2.13 11.27 -30.47
N LEU A 185 -0.83 10.95 -30.58
CA LEU A 185 0.20 11.98 -30.52
C LEU A 185 0.29 12.74 -31.84
N GLY A 186 0.35 14.06 -31.74
CA GLY A 186 0.57 14.93 -32.87
C GLY A 186 2.03 14.96 -33.35
N VAL A 187 2.24 15.62 -34.48
CA VAL A 187 3.56 15.95 -35.02
C VAL A 187 3.61 17.43 -35.42
N ASP A 188 4.70 18.12 -35.08
CA ASP A 188 4.99 19.47 -35.55
C ASP A 188 6.06 19.37 -36.64
N ALA A 189 5.62 19.19 -37.89
CA ALA A 189 6.53 19.23 -39.04
C ALA A 189 6.86 20.69 -39.41
N PRO A 190 8.05 20.96 -39.96
CA PRO A 190 8.33 22.24 -40.59
C PRO A 190 7.32 22.51 -41.72
N PRO A 191 6.98 23.79 -42.01
CA PRO A 191 5.96 24.14 -43.01
C PRO A 191 6.21 23.55 -44.40
N ASP A 192 7.49 23.53 -44.82
CA ASP A 192 7.96 22.89 -46.04
C ASP A 192 8.98 21.81 -45.65
N PRO A 193 8.53 20.60 -45.27
CA PRO A 193 9.46 19.56 -44.90
C PRO A 193 10.31 19.17 -46.10
N PRO A 194 11.64 19.02 -45.92
CA PRO A 194 12.51 18.65 -47.02
C PRO A 194 12.05 17.32 -47.61
N SER A 195 11.99 17.25 -48.93
CA SER A 195 11.61 16.07 -49.69
C SER A 195 12.63 15.91 -50.81
N VAL A 196 13.71 15.19 -50.51
CA VAL A 196 14.82 14.98 -51.44
C VAL A 196 14.86 13.49 -51.75
N ASP A 197 14.39 13.09 -52.93
CA ASP A 197 14.54 11.70 -53.38
C ASP A 197 16.05 11.41 -53.53
N ALA A 198 16.63 10.67 -52.59
CA ALA A 198 18.03 10.28 -52.65
C ALA A 198 18.29 9.47 -53.93
N ALA A 199 19.45 9.68 -54.56
CA ALA A 199 19.79 9.01 -55.83
C ALA A 199 19.96 7.49 -55.71
N GLN A 200 20.13 6.97 -54.49
CA GLN A 200 20.24 5.55 -54.17
C GLN A 200 19.27 5.18 -53.05
N PRO A 201 18.85 3.90 -52.94
CA PRO A 201 17.99 3.46 -51.86
C PRO A 201 18.57 3.80 -50.49
N THR A 202 17.89 4.67 -49.76
CA THR A 202 18.35 5.15 -48.44
C THR A 202 17.32 4.74 -47.40
N LEU A 203 17.72 3.86 -46.48
CA LEU A 203 16.91 3.42 -45.36
C LEU A 203 17.26 4.27 -44.14
N LEU A 204 16.28 4.57 -43.29
CA LEU A 204 16.48 5.34 -42.08
C LEU A 204 16.01 4.57 -40.85
N TYR A 205 16.83 4.57 -39.81
CA TYR A 205 16.38 4.33 -38.45
C TYR A 205 16.67 5.58 -37.62
N LEU A 206 15.65 6.08 -36.93
CA LEU A 206 15.80 7.19 -36.00
C LEU A 206 15.22 6.80 -34.64
N GLY A 207 16.02 6.86 -33.58
CA GLY A 207 15.56 6.53 -32.24
C GLY A 207 16.68 6.15 -31.28
N ARG A 208 16.31 5.90 -30.02
CA ARG A 208 17.28 5.48 -28.98
C ARG A 208 17.86 4.11 -29.30
N LEU A 209 19.18 3.95 -29.13
CA LEU A 209 19.87 2.68 -29.36
C LEU A 209 19.76 1.78 -28.13
N LYS A 210 18.69 0.98 -28.09
CA LYS A 210 18.33 0.10 -26.97
C LYS A 210 18.04 -1.31 -27.48
N ALA A 211 18.37 -2.33 -26.70
CA ALA A 211 18.15 -3.73 -27.08
C ALA A 211 16.68 -4.03 -27.47
N TYR A 212 15.70 -3.46 -26.75
CA TYR A 212 14.27 -3.67 -27.05
C TYR A 212 13.83 -3.03 -28.39
N LYS A 213 14.64 -2.13 -28.98
CA LYS A 213 14.39 -1.56 -30.32
C LYS A 213 14.75 -2.53 -31.46
N ARG A 214 15.46 -3.61 -31.14
CA ARG A 214 15.82 -4.72 -32.04
C ARG A 214 16.40 -4.25 -33.38
N ILE A 215 17.37 -3.33 -33.31
CA ILE A 215 17.97 -2.68 -34.48
C ILE A 215 18.75 -3.69 -35.35
N GLU A 216 19.08 -4.85 -34.81
CA GLU A 216 19.64 -5.99 -35.53
C GLU A 216 18.74 -6.42 -36.70
N HIS A 217 17.42 -6.31 -36.56
CA HIS A 217 16.48 -6.60 -37.65
C HIS A 217 16.42 -5.50 -38.72
N VAL A 218 16.83 -4.28 -38.38
CA VAL A 218 17.04 -3.21 -39.38
C VAL A 218 18.27 -3.55 -40.25
N LEU A 219 19.30 -4.18 -39.66
CA LEU A 219 20.46 -4.68 -40.41
C LEU A 219 20.07 -5.85 -41.33
N ASP A 220 19.19 -6.76 -40.88
CA ASP A 220 18.65 -7.85 -41.73
C ASP A 220 17.97 -7.28 -43.00
N VAL A 221 17.22 -6.17 -42.86
CA VAL A 221 16.59 -5.46 -43.99
C VAL A 221 17.64 -4.87 -44.94
N LEU A 222 18.70 -4.26 -44.40
CA LEU A 222 19.79 -3.69 -45.20
C LEU A 222 20.50 -4.77 -46.03
N GLU A 223 20.77 -5.94 -45.44
CA GLU A 223 21.42 -7.06 -46.14
C GLU A 223 20.59 -7.58 -47.31
N ALA A 224 19.26 -7.59 -47.17
CA ALA A 224 18.34 -8.02 -48.23
C ALA A 224 18.33 -7.10 -49.47
N ILE A 225 18.92 -5.90 -49.40
CA ILE A 225 18.88 -4.89 -50.45
C ILE A 225 20.31 -4.38 -50.74
N PRO A 226 21.11 -5.06 -51.58
CA PRO A 226 22.54 -4.77 -51.75
C PRO A 226 22.87 -3.32 -52.16
N ALA A 227 21.99 -2.67 -52.92
CA ALA A 227 22.17 -1.28 -53.36
C ALA A 227 21.82 -0.23 -52.30
N ALA A 228 21.25 -0.63 -51.16
CA ALA A 228 20.80 0.29 -50.12
C ALA A 228 21.91 0.70 -49.15
N ARG A 229 21.76 1.92 -48.64
CA ARG A 229 22.50 2.46 -47.48
C ARG A 229 21.54 2.67 -46.31
N LEU A 230 22.05 2.64 -45.09
CA LEU A 230 21.30 2.88 -43.86
C LEU A 230 21.86 4.11 -43.14
N ASP A 231 21.02 5.11 -42.93
CA ASP A 231 21.27 6.17 -41.97
C ASP A 231 20.70 5.75 -40.61
N LEU A 232 21.56 5.70 -39.59
CA LEU A 232 21.21 5.28 -38.24
C LEU A 232 21.48 6.45 -37.28
N ALA A 233 20.41 7.10 -36.82
CA ALA A 233 20.47 8.29 -35.98
C ALA A 233 19.91 8.02 -34.57
N GLY A 234 20.69 8.39 -33.57
CA GLY A 234 20.36 8.29 -32.15
C GLY A 234 21.50 7.76 -31.29
N GLU A 235 21.26 7.71 -29.98
CA GLU A 235 22.22 7.22 -28.99
C GLU A 235 21.58 6.27 -27.98
N GLY A 236 22.43 5.48 -27.31
CA GLY A 236 22.04 4.59 -26.24
C GLY A 236 23.15 3.58 -25.92
N ASP A 237 22.94 2.84 -24.84
CA ASP A 237 23.88 1.82 -24.34
C ASP A 237 24.04 0.60 -25.26
N HIS A 238 23.15 0.44 -26.25
CA HIS A 238 23.25 -0.63 -27.24
C HIS A 238 24.17 -0.28 -28.43
N ARG A 239 24.76 0.93 -28.45
CA ARG A 239 25.56 1.41 -29.58
C ARG A 239 26.78 0.54 -29.88
N GLU A 240 27.57 0.21 -28.86
CA GLU A 240 28.81 -0.58 -29.04
C GLU A 240 28.52 -1.96 -29.60
N ALA A 241 27.45 -2.61 -29.15
CA ALA A 241 27.00 -3.90 -29.67
C ALA A 241 26.62 -3.81 -31.15
N LEU A 242 25.91 -2.75 -31.55
CA LEU A 242 25.53 -2.52 -32.95
C LEU A 242 26.75 -2.23 -33.83
N GLU A 243 27.72 -1.45 -33.36
CA GLU A 243 28.96 -1.18 -34.11
C GLU A 243 29.75 -2.47 -34.38
N ALA A 244 29.87 -3.34 -33.36
CA ALA A 244 30.51 -4.64 -33.51
C ALA A 244 29.77 -5.55 -34.50
N GLU A 245 28.44 -5.55 -34.45
CA GLU A 245 27.60 -6.36 -35.34
C GLU A 245 27.63 -5.87 -36.79
N ILE A 246 27.59 -4.55 -37.02
CA ILE A 246 27.76 -3.94 -38.35
C ILE A 246 29.10 -4.36 -38.96
N ALA A 247 30.18 -4.33 -38.17
CA ALA A 247 31.50 -4.76 -38.62
C ALA A 247 31.55 -6.26 -38.92
N ALA A 248 30.98 -7.09 -38.04
CA ALA A 248 30.94 -8.55 -38.21
C ALA A 248 30.15 -8.98 -39.46
N ARG A 249 29.09 -8.24 -39.82
CA ARG A 249 28.28 -8.46 -41.03
C ARG A 249 28.89 -7.83 -42.29
N GLY A 250 30.02 -7.11 -42.19
CA GLY A 250 30.66 -6.45 -43.33
C GLY A 250 29.84 -5.28 -43.89
N LEU A 251 29.03 -4.62 -43.04
CA LEU A 251 28.12 -3.54 -43.44
C LEU A 251 28.68 -2.14 -43.19
N THR A 252 29.93 -2.02 -42.75
CA THR A 252 30.56 -0.75 -42.35
C THR A 252 30.47 0.34 -43.43
N ASP A 253 30.68 0.00 -44.69
CA ASP A 253 30.62 0.98 -45.81
C ASP A 253 29.19 1.39 -46.20
N ARG A 254 28.18 0.74 -45.62
CA ARG A 254 26.76 0.89 -45.96
C ARG A 254 25.94 1.52 -44.82
N VAL A 255 26.49 1.62 -43.61
CA VAL A 255 25.80 2.20 -42.45
C VAL A 255 26.47 3.50 -42.02
N THR A 256 25.72 4.59 -41.97
CA THR A 256 26.18 5.86 -41.40
C THR A 256 25.60 6.03 -39.99
N LEU A 257 26.46 6.04 -38.97
CA LEU A 257 26.08 6.29 -37.58
C LEU A 257 26.17 7.79 -37.29
N HIS A 258 25.02 8.47 -37.16
CA HIS A 258 24.97 9.91 -36.95
C HIS A 258 25.13 10.33 -35.48
N GLY A 259 24.91 9.41 -34.52
CA GLY A 259 24.79 9.77 -33.10
C GLY A 259 23.54 10.61 -32.84
N HIS A 260 23.55 11.44 -31.80
CA HIS A 260 22.47 12.39 -31.56
C HIS A 260 22.44 13.47 -32.65
N VAL A 261 21.26 13.74 -33.21
CA VAL A 261 21.05 14.75 -34.27
C VAL A 261 20.11 15.85 -33.77
N ASP A 262 20.34 17.08 -34.23
CA ASP A 262 19.45 18.20 -33.96
C ASP A 262 18.17 18.15 -34.83
N GLU A 263 17.24 19.08 -34.59
CA GLU A 263 15.96 19.14 -35.30
C GLU A 263 16.15 19.34 -36.81
N GLU A 264 17.03 20.24 -37.24
CA GLU A 264 17.28 20.50 -38.66
C GLU A 264 17.76 19.22 -39.36
N ARG A 265 18.80 18.58 -38.80
CA ARG A 265 19.34 17.35 -39.33
C ARG A 265 18.35 16.19 -39.29
N LYS A 266 17.50 16.11 -38.25
CA LYS A 266 16.42 15.12 -38.16
C LYS A 266 15.48 15.22 -39.37
N TRP A 267 15.01 16.41 -39.69
CA TRP A 267 14.10 16.62 -40.82
C TRP A 267 14.79 16.35 -42.17
N GLU A 268 16.05 16.74 -42.34
CA GLU A 268 16.84 16.38 -43.54
C GLU A 268 16.93 14.86 -43.75
N LEU A 269 17.17 14.10 -42.68
CA LEU A 269 17.28 12.64 -42.76
C LEU A 269 15.95 12.01 -43.15
N TYR A 270 14.84 12.43 -42.54
CA TYR A 270 13.51 11.96 -42.93
C TYR A 270 13.20 12.27 -44.40
N GLY A 271 13.50 13.50 -44.84
CA GLY A 271 13.26 13.95 -46.20
C GLY A 271 14.09 13.26 -47.28
N ARG A 272 15.24 12.69 -46.91
CA ARG A 272 16.14 11.95 -47.81
C ARG A 272 15.86 10.46 -47.88
N ALA A 273 15.27 9.91 -46.82
CA ALA A 273 15.04 8.48 -46.71
C ALA A 273 13.95 8.01 -47.69
N TRP A 274 14.16 6.84 -48.29
CA TRP A 274 13.15 6.16 -49.09
C TRP A 274 12.16 5.42 -48.18
N VAL A 275 12.65 4.83 -47.08
CA VAL A 275 11.84 4.10 -46.11
C VAL A 275 12.39 4.32 -44.70
N ASN A 276 11.51 4.70 -43.76
CA ASN A 276 11.83 4.72 -42.33
C ASN A 276 11.52 3.36 -41.69
N LEU A 277 12.41 2.84 -40.85
CA LEU A 277 12.35 1.48 -40.32
C LEU A 277 12.12 1.46 -38.81
N THR A 278 11.25 0.57 -38.33
CA THR A 278 11.03 0.34 -36.90
C THR A 278 10.85 -1.15 -36.59
N ALA A 279 11.75 -1.73 -35.79
CA ALA A 279 11.70 -3.14 -35.40
C ALA A 279 11.43 -3.37 -33.90
N SER A 280 10.97 -2.34 -33.19
CA SER A 280 10.74 -2.36 -31.74
C SER A 280 9.90 -3.56 -31.26
N SER A 281 10.26 -4.12 -30.10
CA SER A 281 9.46 -5.16 -29.42
C SER A 281 8.23 -4.63 -28.69
N ALA A 282 8.14 -3.31 -28.48
CA ALA A 282 7.00 -2.63 -27.89
C ALA A 282 6.94 -1.18 -28.38
N GLU A 283 5.77 -0.71 -28.80
CA GLU A 283 5.51 0.69 -29.16
C GLU A 283 4.09 1.10 -28.81
N GLY A 284 3.92 2.31 -28.26
CA GLY A 284 2.60 2.86 -27.96
C GLY A 284 1.97 3.66 -29.10
N TRP A 285 2.76 4.34 -29.93
CA TRP A 285 2.33 5.12 -31.10
C TRP A 285 3.48 5.25 -32.12
N CYS A 286 4.68 5.56 -31.65
CA CYS A 286 5.88 5.81 -32.46
C CYS A 286 5.82 7.16 -33.23
N LEU A 287 6.31 8.22 -32.59
CA LEU A 287 6.40 9.56 -33.19
C LEU A 287 7.25 9.58 -34.47
N THR A 288 8.30 8.79 -34.54
CA THR A 288 9.22 8.78 -35.70
C THR A 288 8.55 8.33 -36.99
N VAL A 289 7.52 7.49 -36.91
CA VAL A 289 6.67 7.12 -38.05
C VAL A 289 5.91 8.34 -38.57
N MET A 290 5.34 9.13 -37.66
CA MET A 290 4.57 10.32 -38.02
C MET A 290 5.46 11.46 -38.53
N GLU A 291 6.66 11.63 -37.96
CA GLU A 291 7.66 12.58 -38.44
C GLU A 291 8.16 12.23 -39.85
N ALA A 292 8.48 10.94 -40.10
CA ALA A 292 8.83 10.46 -41.43
C ALA A 292 7.68 10.67 -42.43
N ALA A 293 6.47 10.33 -42.02
CA ALA A 293 5.26 10.50 -42.80
C ALA A 293 5.04 11.96 -43.20
N SER A 294 5.28 12.94 -42.30
CA SER A 294 5.20 14.36 -42.65
C SER A 294 6.15 14.78 -43.78
N CYS A 295 7.29 14.09 -43.94
CA CYS A 295 8.21 14.33 -45.04
C CYS A 295 7.82 13.60 -46.34
N GLY A 296 6.72 12.83 -46.34
CA GLY A 296 6.33 11.96 -47.45
C GLY A 296 7.14 10.66 -47.51
N THR A 297 7.74 10.24 -46.38
CA THR A 297 8.55 9.03 -46.30
C THR A 297 7.72 7.90 -45.69
N PRO A 298 7.42 6.82 -46.44
CA PRO A 298 6.68 5.69 -45.89
C PRO A 298 7.50 4.96 -44.84
N SER A 299 6.83 4.39 -43.84
CA SER A 299 7.47 3.59 -42.79
C SER A 299 7.20 2.10 -42.96
N ALA A 300 8.18 1.27 -42.63
CA ALA A 300 8.03 -0.17 -42.54
C ALA A 300 8.37 -0.66 -41.12
N ALA A 301 7.47 -1.43 -40.51
CA ALA A 301 7.64 -1.84 -39.13
C ALA A 301 7.12 -3.24 -38.79
N LEU A 302 7.60 -3.80 -37.69
CA LEU A 302 6.98 -4.99 -37.10
C LEU A 302 5.62 -4.64 -36.46
N ARG A 303 4.64 -5.52 -36.63
CA ARG A 303 3.27 -5.33 -36.14
C ARG A 303 3.19 -5.49 -34.61
N VAL A 304 3.49 -4.41 -33.89
CA VAL A 304 3.55 -4.41 -32.43
C VAL A 304 2.85 -3.18 -31.85
N GLY A 305 2.04 -3.39 -30.81
CA GLY A 305 1.40 -2.34 -30.02
C GLY A 305 0.62 -1.34 -30.87
N GLY A 306 0.92 -0.04 -30.74
CA GLY A 306 0.25 1.04 -31.46
C GLY A 306 0.75 1.30 -32.88
N LEU A 307 1.76 0.59 -33.39
CA LEU A 307 2.25 0.78 -34.77
C LEU A 307 1.17 0.60 -35.86
N PRO A 308 0.20 -0.33 -35.74
CA PRO A 308 -0.93 -0.44 -36.67
C PRO A 308 -1.90 0.75 -36.64
N GLU A 309 -1.78 1.65 -35.67
CA GLU A 309 -2.56 2.88 -35.63
C GLU A 309 -1.84 4.05 -36.29
N SER A 310 -0.50 4.03 -36.33
CA SER A 310 0.30 5.05 -37.02
C SER A 310 0.58 4.68 -38.48
N ILE A 311 0.69 3.39 -38.81
CA ILE A 311 0.88 2.88 -40.17
C ILE A 311 -0.39 2.14 -40.62
N VAL A 312 -1.01 2.60 -41.71
CA VAL A 312 -2.04 1.84 -42.42
C VAL A 312 -1.34 0.93 -43.43
N ASP A 313 -1.36 -0.37 -43.14
CA ASP A 313 -0.64 -1.38 -43.91
C ASP A 313 -1.05 -1.39 -45.39
N GLY A 314 -0.08 -1.32 -46.29
CA GLY A 314 -0.31 -1.24 -47.73
C GLY A 314 -0.65 0.16 -48.25
N GLU A 315 -1.09 1.08 -47.39
CA GLU A 315 -1.53 2.43 -47.79
C GLU A 315 -0.53 3.52 -47.41
N THR A 316 -0.06 3.60 -46.16
CA THR A 316 0.89 4.64 -45.71
C THR A 316 2.28 4.08 -45.42
N GLY A 317 2.48 2.79 -45.68
CA GLY A 317 3.66 2.05 -45.32
C GLY A 317 3.39 0.55 -45.33
N VAL A 318 4.20 -0.20 -44.59
CA VAL A 318 4.10 -1.67 -44.54
C VAL A 318 4.27 -2.18 -43.11
N LEU A 319 3.44 -3.14 -42.72
CA LEU A 319 3.56 -3.86 -41.46
C LEU A 319 3.85 -5.34 -41.71
N ALA A 320 4.79 -5.90 -40.95
CA ALA A 320 5.19 -7.30 -41.03
C ALA A 320 5.09 -7.99 -39.67
N ASP A 321 4.83 -9.30 -39.64
CA ASP A 321 4.72 -10.05 -38.39
C ASP A 321 6.08 -10.64 -37.97
N THR A 322 6.99 -10.85 -38.94
CA THR A 322 8.35 -11.36 -38.71
C THR A 322 9.45 -10.47 -39.30
N PRO A 323 10.69 -10.52 -38.76
CA PRO A 323 11.83 -9.81 -39.36
C PRO A 323 12.10 -10.18 -40.83
N GLN A 324 11.88 -11.44 -41.20
CA GLN A 324 12.07 -11.92 -42.56
C GLN A 324 11.03 -11.32 -43.52
N GLU A 325 9.77 -11.25 -43.09
CA GLU A 325 8.72 -10.56 -43.84
C GLU A 325 8.99 -9.06 -43.95
N LEU A 326 9.51 -8.42 -42.89
CA LEU A 326 9.89 -7.01 -42.93
C LEU A 326 10.96 -6.76 -44.01
N ALA A 327 12.03 -7.57 -44.03
CA ALA A 327 13.07 -7.47 -45.04
C ALA A 327 12.55 -7.69 -46.46
N ALA A 328 11.69 -8.70 -46.66
CA ALA A 328 11.08 -8.95 -47.96
C ALA A 328 10.20 -7.79 -48.41
N ALA A 329 9.37 -7.26 -47.53
CA ALA A 329 8.42 -6.21 -47.89
C ALA A 329 9.10 -4.86 -48.14
N VAL A 330 10.17 -4.53 -47.41
CA VAL A 330 10.99 -3.33 -47.69
C VAL A 330 11.73 -3.47 -49.01
N ARG A 331 12.28 -4.66 -49.32
CA ARG A 331 12.92 -4.92 -50.63
C ARG A 331 11.92 -4.69 -51.78
N ASP A 332 10.72 -5.22 -51.65
CA ASP A 332 9.68 -5.07 -52.68
C ASP A 332 9.21 -3.62 -52.80
N LEU A 333 9.12 -2.88 -51.68
CA LEU A 333 8.79 -1.44 -51.68
C LEU A 333 9.90 -0.58 -52.30
N VAL A 334 11.17 -0.90 -52.05
CA VAL A 334 12.32 -0.22 -52.66
C VAL A 334 12.37 -0.47 -54.17
N ALA A 335 11.96 -1.65 -54.63
CA ALA A 335 11.93 -2.01 -56.05
C ALA A 335 10.79 -1.36 -56.83
N ASP A 336 9.76 -0.82 -56.16
CA ASP A 336 8.61 -0.15 -56.78
C ASP A 336 8.52 1.33 -56.36
N PRO A 337 9.18 2.25 -57.09
CA PRO A 337 9.17 3.68 -56.78
C PRO A 337 7.77 4.30 -56.84
N ALA A 338 6.87 3.80 -57.69
CA ALA A 338 5.53 4.35 -57.83
C ALA A 338 4.69 4.03 -56.59
N ARG A 339 4.74 2.77 -56.14
CA ARG A 339 4.10 2.35 -54.88
C ARG A 339 4.71 3.09 -53.68
N ARG A 340 6.04 3.22 -53.61
CA ARG A 340 6.71 3.96 -52.52
C ARG A 340 6.23 5.40 -52.42
N ARG A 341 6.18 6.12 -53.55
CA ARG A 341 5.70 7.51 -53.60
C ARG A 341 4.24 7.62 -53.21
N ALA A 342 3.38 6.75 -53.75
CA ALA A 342 1.96 6.73 -53.38
C ALA A 342 1.77 6.49 -51.87
N GLN A 343 2.54 5.58 -51.28
CA GLN A 343 2.49 5.35 -49.84
C GLN A 343 3.03 6.53 -49.03
N GLY A 344 4.07 7.19 -49.51
CA GLY A 344 4.63 8.40 -48.92
C GLY A 344 3.64 9.56 -48.91
N ASP A 345 2.97 9.81 -50.04
CA ASP A 345 1.96 10.86 -50.16
C ASP A 345 0.77 10.60 -49.23
N ALA A 346 0.26 9.36 -49.21
CA ALA A 346 -0.81 8.95 -48.28
C ALA A 346 -0.37 9.07 -46.81
N ALA A 347 0.90 8.74 -46.50
CA ALA A 347 1.46 8.93 -45.17
C ALA A 347 1.49 10.41 -44.78
N ARG A 348 1.88 11.30 -45.69
CA ARG A 348 1.89 12.75 -45.47
C ARG A 348 0.49 13.30 -45.20
N GLU A 349 -0.48 12.91 -46.01
CA GLU A 349 -1.89 13.28 -45.80
C GLU A 349 -2.39 12.80 -44.44
N ARG A 350 -2.06 11.56 -44.06
CA ARG A 350 -2.39 11.02 -42.74
C ARG A 350 -1.74 11.83 -41.62
N ALA A 351 -0.44 12.11 -41.71
CA ALA A 351 0.30 12.82 -40.68
C ALA A 351 -0.25 14.23 -40.43
N ALA A 352 -0.73 14.91 -41.47
CA ALA A 352 -1.39 16.22 -41.35
C ALA A 352 -2.65 16.21 -40.48
N THR A 353 -3.28 15.04 -40.26
CA THR A 353 -4.46 14.90 -39.40
C THR A 353 -4.12 14.73 -37.91
N PHE A 354 -2.86 14.45 -37.57
CA PHE A 354 -2.39 14.27 -36.19
C PHE A 354 -1.57 15.49 -35.75
N THR A 355 -2.22 16.48 -35.16
CA THR A 355 -1.56 17.71 -34.70
C THR A 355 -1.49 17.77 -33.18
N TRP A 356 -0.47 18.45 -32.64
CA TRP A 356 -0.39 18.68 -31.19
C TRP A 356 -1.54 19.53 -30.67
N ASP A 357 -2.13 20.39 -31.51
CA ASP A 357 -3.32 21.16 -31.18
C ASP A 357 -4.52 20.22 -30.93
N ALA A 358 -4.72 19.20 -31.77
CA ALA A 358 -5.76 18.19 -31.55
C ALA A 358 -5.50 17.38 -30.27
N THR A 359 -4.29 16.83 -30.09
CA THR A 359 -3.92 16.06 -28.89
C THR A 359 -4.15 16.87 -27.61
N ALA A 360 -3.70 18.12 -27.60
CA ALA A 360 -3.81 18.99 -26.44
C ALA A 360 -5.27 19.37 -26.13
N ALA A 361 -6.10 19.56 -27.16
CA ALA A 361 -7.51 19.89 -27.00
C ALA A 361 -8.33 18.71 -26.47
N GLU A 362 -8.09 17.50 -27.01
CA GLU A 362 -8.75 16.27 -26.54
C GLU A 362 -8.42 15.98 -25.07
N ASN A 363 -7.14 16.06 -24.70
CA ASN A 363 -6.71 15.84 -23.32
C ASN A 363 -7.24 16.93 -22.38
N LEU A 364 -7.25 18.19 -22.81
CA LEU A 364 -7.82 19.29 -22.04
C LEU A 364 -9.31 19.08 -21.76
N THR A 365 -10.08 18.61 -22.75
CA THR A 365 -11.52 18.29 -22.58
C THR A 365 -11.75 17.31 -21.43
N VAL A 366 -10.91 16.27 -21.32
CA VAL A 366 -10.99 15.29 -20.22
C VAL A 366 -10.59 15.91 -18.89
N LEU A 367 -9.54 16.74 -18.86
CA LEU A 367 -9.13 17.48 -17.67
C LEU A 367 -10.26 18.39 -17.16
N GLU A 368 -10.93 19.11 -18.05
CA GLU A 368 -12.04 20.01 -17.73
C GLU A 368 -13.28 19.25 -17.26
N ALA A 369 -13.66 18.17 -17.95
CA ALA A 369 -14.76 17.30 -17.52
C ALA A 369 -14.52 16.72 -16.11
N ALA A 370 -13.28 16.41 -15.75
CA ALA A 370 -12.93 15.96 -14.41
C ALA A 370 -13.17 17.03 -13.34
N THR A 371 -13.14 18.32 -13.68
CA THR A 371 -13.44 19.43 -12.74
C THR A 371 -14.91 19.58 -12.42
N THR A 372 -15.81 19.18 -13.32
CA THR A 372 -17.26 19.34 -13.18
C THR A 372 -17.97 18.09 -12.63
N ALA A 373 -17.34 16.91 -12.73
CA ALA A 373 -17.94 15.65 -12.29
C ALA A 373 -18.15 15.58 -10.75
N PRO A 374 -19.35 15.16 -10.27
CA PRO A 374 -19.61 14.97 -8.85
C PRO A 374 -18.73 13.85 -8.28
N ARG A 375 -18.04 14.16 -7.17
CA ARG A 375 -16.95 13.32 -6.65
C ARG A 375 -17.48 12.23 -5.71
N PRO A 376 -17.36 10.93 -6.03
CA PRO A 376 -17.35 9.93 -4.98
C PRO A 376 -16.01 10.04 -4.25
N ARG A 377 -15.98 10.62 -3.05
CA ARG A 377 -14.76 10.57 -2.23
C ARG A 377 -14.47 9.08 -1.98
N LEU A 378 -13.21 8.66 -2.11
CA LEU A 378 -12.79 7.29 -1.80
C LEU A 378 -13.28 6.88 -0.39
N ARG A 379 -13.28 7.85 0.55
CA ARG A 379 -13.86 7.72 1.88
C ARG A 379 -15.36 7.40 1.86
N ASP A 380 -16.14 7.99 0.97
CA ASP A 380 -17.59 7.78 0.88
C ASP A 380 -17.93 6.45 0.18
N ALA A 381 -17.10 6.00 -0.78
CA ALA A 381 -17.21 4.67 -1.39
C ALA A 381 -16.81 3.56 -0.40
N LEU A 382 -15.75 3.77 0.38
CA LEU A 382 -15.32 2.85 1.44
C LEU A 382 -16.29 2.89 2.63
N ALA A 383 -16.81 4.05 3.04
CA ALA A 383 -17.75 4.14 4.16
C ALA A 383 -19.13 3.54 3.84
N ARG A 384 -19.55 3.52 2.58
CA ARG A 384 -20.85 2.95 2.14
C ARG A 384 -20.81 1.45 1.89
N SER A 385 -19.64 0.84 1.74
CA SER A 385 -19.49 -0.60 1.63
C SER A 385 -19.17 -1.22 2.99
N GLY A 386 -19.81 -2.34 3.35
CA GLY A 386 -19.46 -3.08 4.57
C GLY A 386 -17.98 -3.47 4.61
N THR A 387 -17.36 -3.64 3.43
CA THR A 387 -15.94 -3.90 3.23
C THR A 387 -15.05 -2.72 3.57
N GLY A 388 -15.43 -1.48 3.24
CA GLY A 388 -14.60 -0.31 3.54
C GLY A 388 -14.71 0.17 4.99
N ALA A 389 -15.81 -0.14 5.69
CA ALA A 389 -15.88 0.01 7.15
C ALA A 389 -14.92 -0.95 7.87
N ALA A 390 -14.82 -2.20 7.41
CA ALA A 390 -13.85 -3.17 7.90
C ALA A 390 -12.40 -2.75 7.59
N ALA A 391 -12.13 -2.23 6.38
CA ALA A 391 -10.82 -1.69 6.01
C ALA A 391 -10.44 -0.47 6.86
N GLY A 392 -11.40 0.42 7.19
CA GLY A 392 -11.17 1.55 8.08
C GLY A 392 -10.80 1.14 9.51
N LEU A 393 -11.43 0.07 10.04
CA LEU A 393 -11.08 -0.49 11.34
C LEU A 393 -9.70 -1.17 11.32
N ALA A 394 -9.37 -1.90 10.26
CA ALA A 394 -8.05 -2.49 10.05
C ALA A 394 -6.96 -1.41 10.00
N GLY A 395 -7.18 -0.34 9.22
CA GLY A 395 -6.28 0.80 9.16
C GLY A 395 -6.08 1.50 10.51
N ALA A 396 -7.16 1.69 11.28
CA ALA A 396 -7.06 2.25 12.64
C ALA A 396 -6.29 1.33 13.60
N THR A 397 -6.41 0.02 13.44
CA THR A 397 -5.67 -0.97 14.25
C THR A 397 -4.17 -0.93 13.93
N LEU A 398 -3.81 -0.83 12.64
CA LEU A 398 -2.42 -0.66 12.21
C LEU A 398 -1.83 0.65 12.74
N ALA A 399 -2.57 1.76 12.62
CA ALA A 399 -2.16 3.05 13.18
C ALA A 399 -1.97 2.98 14.70
N ASN A 400 -2.91 2.35 15.41
CA ASN A 400 -2.77 2.07 16.85
C ASN A 400 -1.45 1.34 17.13
N ASN A 401 -1.18 0.21 16.47
CA ASN A 401 0.03 -0.59 16.73
C ASN A 401 1.32 0.21 16.48
N ALA A 402 1.36 1.01 15.40
CA ALA A 402 2.50 1.88 15.10
C ALA A 402 2.73 2.94 16.20
N ILE A 403 1.64 3.55 16.70
CA ILE A 403 1.71 4.53 17.79
C ILE A 403 2.13 3.84 19.10
N GLN A 404 1.70 2.60 19.35
CA GLN A 404 2.14 1.83 20.52
C GLN A 404 3.64 1.53 20.48
N LEU A 405 4.18 1.19 19.29
CA LEU A 405 5.62 1.03 19.10
C LEU A 405 6.36 2.35 19.36
N LEU A 406 5.85 3.47 18.83
CA LEU A 406 6.42 4.79 19.08
C LEU A 406 6.40 5.15 20.58
N PHE A 407 5.30 4.90 21.28
CA PHE A 407 5.21 5.07 22.74
C PHE A 407 6.28 4.27 23.46
N THR A 408 6.46 3.02 23.08
CA THR A 408 7.48 2.14 23.65
C THR A 408 8.86 2.77 23.47
N ILE A 409 9.23 3.12 22.23
CA ILE A 409 10.52 3.73 21.90
C ILE A 409 10.77 5.01 22.70
N VAL A 410 9.78 5.92 22.73
CA VAL A 410 9.92 7.21 23.43
C VAL A 410 10.08 7.00 24.93
N VAL A 411 9.27 6.13 25.54
CA VAL A 411 9.31 5.91 26.98
C VAL A 411 10.57 5.16 27.41
N THR A 412 11.06 4.19 26.64
CA THR A 412 12.35 3.55 26.89
C THR A 412 13.48 4.58 26.91
N ARG A 413 13.50 5.52 25.95
CA ARG A 413 14.51 6.60 25.90
C ARG A 413 14.41 7.59 27.06
N LEU A 414 13.23 7.76 27.66
CA LEU A 414 13.03 8.67 28.78
C LEU A 414 13.32 8.03 30.14
N LEU A 415 13.06 6.73 30.29
CA LEU A 415 13.16 6.00 31.56
C LEU A 415 14.45 5.19 31.71
N GLY A 416 15.18 4.95 30.61
CA GLY A 416 16.30 4.01 30.58
C GLY A 416 15.85 2.54 30.57
N THR A 417 16.82 1.63 30.51
CA THR A 417 16.58 0.17 30.44
C THR A 417 15.89 -0.38 31.68
N ASP A 418 16.36 -0.02 32.87
CA ASP A 418 15.78 -0.47 34.15
C ASP A 418 14.32 0.00 34.31
N GLY A 419 14.07 1.30 34.16
CA GLY A 419 12.72 1.87 34.27
C GLY A 419 11.77 1.32 33.22
N TYR A 420 12.26 1.03 32.01
CA TYR A 420 11.46 0.36 30.99
C TYR A 420 11.19 -1.12 31.33
N GLY A 421 12.17 -1.85 31.88
CA GLY A 421 11.97 -3.23 32.36
C GLY A 421 10.84 -3.32 33.39
N ALA A 422 10.85 -2.41 34.37
CA ALA A 422 9.76 -2.30 35.35
C ALA A 422 8.41 -1.96 34.70
N LEU A 423 8.38 -0.97 33.79
CA LEU A 423 7.16 -0.62 33.06
C LEU A 423 6.63 -1.79 32.21
N ALA A 424 7.51 -2.56 31.58
CA ALA A 424 7.16 -3.69 30.73
C ALA A 424 6.53 -4.83 31.54
N ALA A 425 7.03 -5.10 32.76
CA ALA A 425 6.41 -6.06 33.68
C ALA A 425 5.00 -5.61 34.10
N ILE A 426 4.84 -4.33 34.47
CA ILE A 426 3.53 -3.73 34.84
C ILE A 426 2.54 -3.79 33.68
N ILE A 427 2.98 -3.41 32.48
CA ILE A 427 2.17 -3.52 31.25
C ILE A 427 1.84 -4.98 30.97
N GLY A 428 2.78 -5.92 31.16
CA GLY A 428 2.56 -7.35 30.98
C GLY A 428 1.41 -7.88 31.83
N VAL A 429 1.38 -7.56 33.12
CA VAL A 429 0.28 -7.92 34.04
C VAL A 429 -1.03 -7.30 33.59
N PHE A 430 -1.00 -6.02 33.19
CA PHE A 430 -2.17 -5.35 32.66
C PHE A 430 -2.71 -6.03 31.40
N LEU A 431 -1.85 -6.37 30.43
CA LEU A 431 -2.23 -7.05 29.18
C LEU A 431 -2.90 -8.41 29.44
N ILE A 432 -2.46 -9.15 30.46
CA ILE A 432 -3.11 -10.41 30.87
C ILE A 432 -4.57 -10.14 31.32
N LEU A 433 -4.79 -9.06 32.09
CA LEU A 433 -6.13 -8.68 32.56
C LEU A 433 -7.05 -8.15 31.45
N LEU A 434 -6.50 -7.61 30.36
CA LEU A 434 -7.27 -7.04 29.24
C LEU A 434 -8.15 -8.07 28.50
N VAL A 435 -7.81 -9.35 28.60
CA VAL A 435 -8.48 -10.43 27.86
C VAL A 435 -9.97 -10.52 28.16
N GLY A 436 -10.36 -10.29 29.42
CA GLY A 436 -11.77 -10.27 29.81
C GLY A 436 -12.57 -9.22 29.04
N GLY A 437 -11.96 -8.04 28.83
CA GLY A 437 -12.58 -6.95 28.06
C GLY A 437 -12.78 -7.31 26.58
N GLN A 438 -11.79 -7.91 25.93
CA GLN A 438 -11.90 -8.33 24.52
C GLN A 438 -13.09 -9.28 24.28
N SER A 439 -13.32 -10.18 25.24
CA SER A 439 -14.44 -11.12 25.18
C SER A 439 -15.78 -10.42 25.44
N VAL A 440 -15.84 -9.47 26.37
CA VAL A 440 -17.02 -8.64 26.60
C VAL A 440 -17.35 -7.79 25.38
N GLN A 441 -16.35 -7.24 24.69
CA GLN A 441 -16.54 -6.48 23.45
C GLN A 441 -17.20 -7.35 22.38
N ALA A 442 -16.67 -8.55 22.13
CA ALA A 442 -17.23 -9.48 21.15
C ALA A 442 -18.67 -9.92 21.51
N ALA A 443 -18.92 -10.22 22.79
CA ALA A 443 -20.23 -10.61 23.28
C ALA A 443 -21.25 -9.46 23.16
N ALA A 444 -20.87 -8.24 23.55
CA ALA A 444 -21.72 -7.06 23.43
C ALA A 444 -22.05 -6.74 21.97
N ALA A 445 -21.06 -6.81 21.07
CA ALA A 445 -21.28 -6.63 19.64
C ALA A 445 -22.30 -7.63 19.07
N ARG A 446 -22.15 -8.91 19.44
CA ARG A 446 -23.08 -9.97 19.00
C ARG A 446 -24.50 -9.76 19.54
N GLU A 447 -24.67 -9.54 20.84
CA GLU A 447 -26.00 -9.38 21.45
C GLU A 447 -26.71 -8.11 20.97
N THR A 448 -25.97 -7.01 20.74
CA THR A 448 -26.54 -5.80 20.13
C THR A 448 -26.93 -6.03 18.67
N ALA A 449 -26.10 -6.71 17.87
CA ALA A 449 -26.42 -7.00 16.46
C ALA A 449 -27.63 -7.95 16.29
N LEU A 450 -27.82 -8.88 17.22
CA LEU A 450 -28.96 -9.81 17.24
C LEU A 450 -30.26 -9.20 17.78
N GLY A 451 -30.24 -7.93 18.23
CA GLY A 451 -31.40 -7.30 18.88
C GLY A 451 -31.77 -7.91 20.24
N ALA A 452 -30.90 -8.74 20.82
CA ALA A 452 -31.15 -9.48 22.05
C ALA A 452 -31.18 -8.58 23.31
N LEU A 453 -30.71 -7.33 23.17
CA LEU A 453 -30.77 -6.27 24.18
C LEU A 453 -32.02 -5.38 24.06
N GLY A 454 -32.97 -5.76 23.19
CA GLY A 454 -34.26 -5.10 23.00
C GLY A 454 -34.19 -3.84 22.12
N ASP A 455 -35.22 -3.01 22.26
CA ASP A 455 -35.32 -1.74 21.54
C ASP A 455 -34.25 -0.73 21.98
N ARG A 456 -34.16 0.40 21.28
CA ARG A 456 -33.15 1.44 21.57
C ARG A 456 -33.26 1.98 23.00
N GLN A 457 -34.45 1.98 23.58
CA GLN A 457 -34.70 2.50 24.92
C GLN A 457 -34.23 1.53 26.00
N LEU A 458 -34.52 0.23 25.85
CA LEU A 458 -34.02 -0.85 26.72
C LEU A 458 -32.50 -0.99 26.62
N LEU A 459 -31.94 -0.84 25.42
CA LEU A 459 -30.49 -0.83 25.21
C LEU A 459 -29.84 0.35 25.97
N ARG A 460 -30.43 1.54 25.89
CA ARG A 460 -29.93 2.74 26.59
C ARG A 460 -29.98 2.60 28.11
N THR A 461 -31.10 2.11 28.66
CA THR A 461 -31.23 1.90 30.12
C THR A 461 -30.29 0.81 30.63
N THR A 462 -30.18 -0.31 29.90
CA THR A 462 -29.25 -1.40 30.22
C THR A 462 -27.80 -0.91 30.21
N LEU A 463 -27.41 -0.15 29.19
CA LEU A 463 -26.05 0.38 29.08
C LEU A 463 -25.72 1.39 30.19
N ARG A 464 -26.68 2.25 30.59
CA ARG A 464 -26.52 3.15 31.75
C ARG A 464 -26.30 2.37 33.04
N ALA A 465 -27.09 1.33 33.28
CA ALA A 465 -26.95 0.49 34.47
C ALA A 465 -25.60 -0.26 34.50
N TRP A 466 -25.16 -0.84 33.38
CA TRP A 466 -23.87 -1.50 33.28
C TRP A 466 -22.70 -0.52 33.45
N THR A 467 -22.80 0.67 32.85
CA THR A 467 -21.81 1.74 32.99
C THR A 467 -21.67 2.19 34.44
N GLY A 468 -22.78 2.44 35.14
CA GLY A 468 -22.75 2.81 36.56
C GLY A 468 -22.11 1.75 37.45
N ARG A 469 -22.41 0.46 37.23
CA ARG A 469 -21.80 -0.65 37.97
C ARG A 469 -20.30 -0.77 37.71
N LEU A 470 -19.86 -0.60 36.46
CA LEU A 470 -18.43 -0.67 36.10
C LEU A 470 -17.65 0.54 36.61
N LEU A 471 -18.24 1.74 36.65
CA LEU A 471 -17.63 2.92 37.28
C LEU A 471 -17.51 2.75 38.80
N LEU A 472 -18.53 2.21 39.46
CA LEU A 472 -18.45 1.87 40.88
C LEU A 472 -17.37 0.82 41.14
N ALA A 473 -17.34 -0.26 40.34
CA ALA A 473 -16.30 -1.28 40.42
C ALA A 473 -14.90 -0.69 40.19
N THR A 474 -14.75 0.25 39.26
CA THR A 474 -13.49 0.97 39.04
C THR A 474 -13.05 1.73 40.29
N ALA A 475 -13.95 2.46 40.94
CA ALA A 475 -13.64 3.19 42.17
C ALA A 475 -13.26 2.26 43.33
N VAL A 476 -13.99 1.16 43.51
CA VAL A 476 -13.69 0.14 44.52
C VAL A 476 -12.33 -0.52 44.25
N LEU A 477 -12.07 -0.92 43.00
CA LEU A 477 -10.81 -1.54 42.61
C LEU A 477 -9.62 -0.58 42.67
N ALA A 478 -9.84 0.73 42.47
CA ALA A 478 -8.82 1.74 42.73
C ALA A 478 -8.46 1.80 44.22
N LEU A 479 -9.47 1.81 45.10
CA LEU A 479 -9.23 1.79 46.55
C LEU A 479 -8.52 0.51 46.98
N VAL A 480 -8.98 -0.65 46.52
CA VAL A 480 -8.34 -1.95 46.78
C VAL A 480 -6.91 -1.95 46.26
N GLY A 481 -6.67 -1.49 45.03
CA GLY A 481 -5.34 -1.40 44.43
C GLY A 481 -4.37 -0.54 45.27
N VAL A 482 -4.84 0.57 45.83
CA VAL A 482 -4.05 1.41 46.74
C VAL A 482 -3.74 0.71 48.06
N LEU A 483 -4.67 -0.09 48.59
CA LEU A 483 -4.50 -0.85 49.84
C LEU A 483 -3.53 -2.03 49.68
N VAL A 484 -3.60 -2.74 48.54
CA VAL A 484 -2.76 -3.91 48.27
C VAL A 484 -1.54 -3.59 47.40
N ARG A 485 -1.16 -2.32 47.27
CA ARG A 485 -0.09 -1.88 46.36
C ARG A 485 1.26 -2.53 46.62
N GLU A 486 1.62 -2.75 47.89
CA GLU A 486 2.92 -3.37 48.24
C GLU A 486 2.94 -4.86 47.84
N PRO A 487 1.95 -5.71 48.24
CA PRO A 487 1.86 -7.07 47.73
C PRO A 487 1.85 -7.16 46.20
N LEU A 488 1.15 -6.25 45.53
CA LEU A 488 1.09 -6.22 44.07
C LEU A 488 2.45 -5.87 43.46
N ALA A 489 3.16 -4.88 44.03
CA ALA A 489 4.47 -4.46 43.57
C ALA A 489 5.52 -5.58 43.73
N THR A 490 5.46 -6.33 44.82
CA THR A 490 6.28 -7.53 45.00
C THR A 490 5.92 -8.59 43.96
N LEU A 491 4.63 -8.84 43.71
CA LEU A 491 4.19 -9.83 42.73
C LEU A 491 4.67 -9.49 41.31
N THR A 492 4.71 -8.21 40.93
CA THR A 492 5.17 -7.77 39.61
C THR A 492 6.68 -7.62 39.47
N GLY A 493 7.46 -7.83 40.54
CA GLY A 493 8.92 -7.65 40.52
C GLY A 493 9.33 -6.17 40.48
N THR A 494 8.48 -5.26 40.96
CA THR A 494 8.71 -3.81 40.92
C THR A 494 8.41 -3.14 42.26
N PRO A 495 9.04 -3.57 43.37
CA PRO A 495 8.80 -3.00 44.71
C PRO A 495 9.07 -1.49 44.79
N GLU A 496 9.91 -0.95 43.90
CA GLU A 496 10.23 0.47 43.78
C GLU A 496 9.08 1.32 43.20
N HIS A 497 8.04 0.71 42.63
CA HIS A 497 6.96 1.41 41.92
C HIS A 497 5.54 1.02 42.38
N PRO A 498 5.23 1.04 43.68
CA PRO A 498 3.94 0.55 44.19
C PRO A 498 2.74 1.34 43.67
N TRP A 499 2.89 2.64 43.43
CA TRP A 499 1.83 3.49 42.90
C TRP A 499 1.48 3.22 41.43
N ALA A 500 2.44 2.75 40.64
CA ALA A 500 2.17 2.35 39.25
C ALA A 500 1.27 1.09 39.23
N VAL A 501 1.61 0.10 40.07
CA VAL A 501 0.92 -1.18 40.15
C VAL A 501 -0.47 -1.05 40.81
N ALA A 502 -0.62 -0.11 41.76
CA ALA A 502 -1.90 0.20 42.41
C ALA A 502 -3.02 0.56 41.41
N ALA A 503 -2.67 1.12 40.24
CA ALA A 503 -3.63 1.51 39.22
C ALA A 503 -4.12 0.34 38.34
N ILE A 504 -3.43 -0.82 38.35
CA ILE A 504 -3.75 -1.95 37.46
C ILE A 504 -5.21 -2.44 37.62
N PRO A 505 -5.73 -2.71 38.83
CA PRO A 505 -7.09 -3.25 38.97
C PRO A 505 -8.17 -2.28 38.45
N ALA A 506 -8.01 -0.99 38.74
CA ALA A 506 -8.91 0.06 38.25
C ALA A 506 -8.84 0.21 36.72
N THR A 507 -7.62 0.13 36.16
CA THR A 507 -7.41 0.20 34.70
C THR A 507 -8.09 -0.98 33.99
N GLY A 508 -8.04 -2.18 34.56
CA GLY A 508 -8.75 -3.35 34.04
C GLY A 508 -10.28 -3.17 34.01
N ALA A 509 -10.87 -2.56 35.05
CA ALA A 509 -12.31 -2.26 35.08
C ALA A 509 -12.71 -1.19 34.06
N LEU A 510 -11.90 -0.12 33.91
CA LEU A 510 -12.10 0.90 32.87
C LEU A 510 -11.99 0.30 31.47
N TRP A 511 -11.05 -0.61 31.26
CA TRP A 511 -10.92 -1.33 30.00
C TRP A 511 -12.14 -2.19 29.67
N MET A 512 -12.71 -2.87 30.68
CA MET A 512 -13.96 -3.62 30.52
C MET A 512 -15.10 -2.72 30.06
N LEU A 513 -15.21 -1.51 30.64
CA LEU A 513 -16.20 -0.52 30.25
C LEU A 513 -15.98 0.00 28.82
N LEU A 514 -14.73 0.32 28.45
CA LEU A 514 -14.37 0.74 27.11
C LEU A 514 -14.71 -0.36 26.07
N SER A 515 -14.37 -1.60 26.40
CA SER A 515 -14.65 -2.78 25.58
C SER A 515 -16.15 -2.98 25.37
N LEU A 516 -16.94 -2.83 26.43
CA LEU A 516 -18.40 -2.90 26.36
C LEU A 516 -18.97 -1.83 25.41
N GLN A 517 -18.53 -0.58 25.52
CA GLN A 517 -18.98 0.52 24.65
C GLN A 517 -18.59 0.32 23.19
N ARG A 518 -17.35 -0.13 22.93
CA ARG A 518 -16.89 -0.49 21.58
C ARG A 518 -17.73 -1.62 20.99
N GLY A 519 -18.06 -2.64 21.80
CA GLY A 519 -18.88 -3.76 21.39
C GLY A 519 -20.28 -3.32 20.99
N VAL A 520 -20.96 -2.53 21.84
CA VAL A 520 -22.29 -1.98 21.51
C VAL A 520 -22.25 -1.17 20.20
N LEU A 521 -21.25 -0.30 20.02
CA LEU A 521 -21.10 0.48 18.79
C LEU A 521 -20.85 -0.40 17.56
N GLN A 522 -20.08 -1.49 17.68
CA GLN A 522 -19.88 -2.47 16.61
C GLN A 522 -21.20 -3.16 16.25
N GLY A 523 -22.00 -3.58 17.23
CA GLY A 523 -23.31 -4.19 16.98
C GLY A 523 -24.32 -3.22 16.36
N LEU A 524 -24.21 -1.92 16.66
CA LEU A 524 -24.95 -0.85 15.98
C LEU A 524 -24.37 -0.47 14.61
N HIS A 525 -23.39 -1.21 14.09
CA HIS A 525 -22.71 -0.95 12.82
C HIS A 525 -22.02 0.43 12.76
N ALA A 526 -21.71 1.01 13.91
CA ALA A 526 -21.06 2.31 14.06
C ALA A 526 -19.53 2.16 14.18
N TYR A 527 -18.90 1.64 13.13
CA TYR A 527 -17.44 1.37 13.11
C TYR A 527 -16.56 2.63 13.20
N GLY A 528 -17.04 3.79 12.73
CA GLY A 528 -16.28 5.04 12.74
C GLY A 528 -15.90 5.54 14.15
N PRO A 529 -16.86 5.65 15.11
CA PRO A 529 -16.55 5.88 16.53
C PRO A 529 -15.55 4.88 17.11
N VAL A 530 -15.67 3.59 16.79
CA VAL A 530 -14.76 2.55 17.30
C VAL A 530 -13.34 2.76 16.77
N ALA A 531 -13.18 2.97 15.46
CA ALA A 531 -11.89 3.25 14.84
C ALA A 531 -11.21 4.50 15.43
N ARG A 532 -11.97 5.59 15.63
CA ARG A 532 -11.46 6.80 16.29
C ARG A 532 -11.04 6.55 17.72
N SER A 533 -11.77 5.72 18.47
CA SER A 533 -11.41 5.39 19.85
C SER A 533 -10.10 4.60 19.96
N LEU A 534 -9.75 3.78 18.98
CA LEU A 534 -8.46 3.05 18.97
C LEU A 534 -7.29 4.03 18.81
N VAL A 535 -7.41 4.96 17.85
CA VAL A 535 -6.38 5.97 17.61
C VAL A 535 -6.29 6.96 18.79
N LEU A 536 -7.44 7.38 19.33
CA LEU A 536 -7.47 8.26 20.51
C LEU A 536 -6.80 7.63 21.72
N GLU A 537 -7.02 6.33 21.95
CA GLU A 537 -6.37 5.59 23.04
C GLU A 537 -4.85 5.55 22.85
N ALA A 538 -4.37 5.23 21.64
CA ALA A 538 -2.94 5.15 21.36
C ALA A 538 -2.24 6.51 21.46
N VAL A 539 -2.79 7.54 20.81
CA VAL A 539 -2.25 8.91 20.84
C VAL A 539 -2.34 9.49 22.25
N GLY A 540 -3.48 9.29 22.91
CA GLY A 540 -3.69 9.78 24.26
C GLY A 540 -2.68 9.18 25.22
N ARG A 541 -2.46 7.86 25.20
CA ARG A 541 -1.47 7.18 26.06
C ARG A 541 -0.05 7.69 25.81
N LEU A 542 0.29 7.94 24.53
CA LEU A 542 1.57 8.55 24.17
C LEU A 542 1.73 9.93 24.80
N VAL A 543 0.75 10.81 24.60
CA VAL A 543 0.81 12.20 25.08
C VAL A 543 0.77 12.28 26.60
N THR A 544 -0.18 11.61 27.25
CA THR A 544 -0.36 11.66 28.72
C THR A 544 0.78 10.96 29.44
N GLY A 545 1.20 9.79 28.96
CA GLY A 545 2.31 9.04 29.54
C GLY A 545 3.62 9.82 29.47
N VAL A 546 3.97 10.36 28.29
CA VAL A 546 5.19 11.16 28.12
C VAL A 546 5.13 12.44 28.96
N LEU A 547 4.00 13.13 28.98
CA LEU A 547 3.85 14.34 29.79
C LEU A 547 4.08 14.05 31.29
N LEU A 548 3.49 12.99 31.82
CA LEU A 548 3.67 12.63 33.23
C LEU A 548 5.11 12.21 33.56
N VAL A 549 5.79 11.51 32.64
CA VAL A 549 7.21 11.18 32.77
C VAL A 549 8.06 12.45 32.82
N LEU A 550 7.82 13.40 31.91
CA LEU A 550 8.54 14.69 31.87
C LEU A 550 8.26 15.56 33.12
N LEU A 551 7.10 15.40 33.75
CA LEU A 551 6.75 16.04 35.03
C LEU A 551 7.37 15.33 36.25
N GLY A 552 8.21 14.31 36.05
CA GLY A 552 8.95 13.64 37.12
C GLY A 552 8.24 12.44 37.75
N ALA A 553 7.12 11.98 37.19
CA ALA A 553 6.39 10.81 37.74
C ALA A 553 6.99 9.45 37.33
N GLY A 554 8.08 9.43 36.55
CA GLY A 554 8.82 8.23 36.18
C GLY A 554 7.96 7.10 35.59
N VAL A 555 8.23 5.86 36.00
CA VAL A 555 7.48 4.66 35.58
C VAL A 555 5.98 4.75 35.92
N ALA A 556 5.65 5.31 37.08
CA ALA A 556 4.26 5.51 37.49
C ALA A 556 3.53 6.46 36.54
N GLY A 557 4.17 7.55 36.12
CA GLY A 557 3.64 8.47 35.12
C GLY A 557 3.37 7.80 33.78
N ALA A 558 4.33 7.03 33.29
CA ALA A 558 4.21 6.29 32.02
C ALA A 558 3.01 5.34 32.03
N PHE A 559 2.78 4.62 33.14
CA PHE A 559 1.64 3.72 33.26
C PHE A 559 0.32 4.46 33.48
N LEU A 560 0.27 5.46 34.38
CA LEU A 560 -0.94 6.23 34.74
C LEU A 560 -1.54 7.02 33.55
N GLY A 561 -0.75 7.31 32.53
CA GLY A 561 -1.28 7.82 31.26
C GLY A 561 -2.35 6.91 30.64
N THR A 562 -2.23 5.59 30.83
CA THR A 562 -3.17 4.59 30.29
C THR A 562 -4.59 4.71 30.88
N PRO A 563 -4.82 4.58 32.21
CA PRO A 563 -6.16 4.74 32.77
C PRO A 563 -6.76 6.13 32.52
N LEU A 564 -5.94 7.19 32.52
CA LEU A 564 -6.41 8.55 32.22
C LEU A 564 -6.98 8.65 30.79
N THR A 565 -6.24 8.13 29.81
CA THR A 565 -6.69 8.13 28.42
C THR A 565 -7.89 7.21 28.19
N ILE A 566 -7.94 6.05 28.86
CA ILE A 566 -9.12 5.16 28.79
C ILE A 566 -10.34 5.90 29.33
N ALA A 567 -10.24 6.61 30.46
CA ALA A 567 -11.35 7.38 31.02
C ALA A 567 -11.87 8.47 30.06
N ILE A 568 -10.95 9.23 29.42
CA ILE A 568 -11.29 10.23 28.39
C ILE A 568 -12.02 9.57 27.22
N THR A 569 -11.52 8.42 26.76
CA THR A 569 -12.09 7.68 25.62
C THR A 569 -13.47 7.13 25.95
N VAL A 570 -13.66 6.61 27.16
CA VAL A 570 -14.96 6.17 27.70
C VAL A 570 -15.97 7.31 27.70
N GLY A 571 -15.57 8.51 28.12
CA GLY A 571 -16.43 9.70 28.09
C GLY A 571 -16.80 10.12 26.65
N ALA A 572 -15.83 10.11 25.73
CA ALA A 572 -16.07 10.44 24.33
C ALA A 572 -17.00 9.44 23.63
N LEU A 573 -16.83 8.14 23.89
CA LEU A 573 -17.71 7.10 23.36
C LEU A 573 -19.11 7.15 23.99
N TRP A 574 -19.21 7.45 25.28
CA TRP A 574 -20.49 7.66 25.94
C TRP A 574 -21.31 8.75 25.23
N LEU A 575 -20.70 9.91 24.96
CA LEU A 575 -21.35 10.99 24.21
C LEU A 575 -21.76 10.56 22.80
N ALA A 576 -20.93 9.77 22.12
CA ALA A 576 -21.24 9.25 20.79
C ALA A 576 -22.40 8.24 20.79
N ILE A 577 -22.51 7.42 21.84
CA ILE A 577 -23.61 6.46 22.02
C ILE A 577 -24.91 7.20 22.38
N GLU A 578 -24.86 8.11 23.36
CA GLU A 578 -26.03 8.89 23.79
C GLU A 578 -26.65 9.67 22.63
N ARG A 579 -25.84 10.38 21.82
CA ARG A 579 -26.33 11.10 20.63
C ARG A 579 -27.06 10.20 19.64
N ARG A 580 -26.65 8.94 19.49
CA ARG A 580 -27.25 7.98 18.54
C ARG A 580 -28.51 7.34 19.07
N LEU A 581 -28.57 7.11 20.39
CA LEU A 581 -29.73 6.52 21.04
C LEU A 581 -30.79 7.56 21.41
N SER A 582 -30.50 8.86 21.26
CA SER A 582 -31.43 9.96 21.54
C SER A 582 -32.27 10.44 20.35
N ASP A 583 -32.01 9.96 19.12
CA ASP A 583 -32.57 10.52 17.88
C ASP A 583 -34.04 10.14 17.56
N ASP A 584 -34.78 9.49 18.45
CA ASP A 584 -36.23 9.27 18.27
C ASP A 584 -37.05 9.99 19.35
N ARG A 585 -37.63 11.13 18.96
CA ARG A 585 -38.71 11.84 19.71
C ARG A 585 -40.11 11.30 19.39
N ALA A 586 -40.23 10.22 18.61
CA ALA A 586 -41.50 9.72 18.08
C ALA A 586 -41.76 8.25 18.42
N ALA A 587 -41.81 7.88 19.70
CA ALA A 587 -42.52 6.68 20.15
C ALA A 587 -42.96 6.87 21.62
N ALA A 588 -44.23 6.61 21.86
CA ALA A 588 -45.00 7.01 23.03
C ALA A 588 -44.77 6.13 24.28
N THR A 589 -45.09 6.72 25.44
CA THR A 589 -45.33 6.14 26.79
C THR A 589 -44.12 5.58 27.57
N PRO A 590 -43.88 6.03 28.83
CA PRO A 590 -42.85 5.45 29.68
C PRO A 590 -43.37 4.13 30.29
N ALA A 591 -43.26 3.03 29.55
CA ALA A 591 -43.28 1.72 30.20
C ALA A 591 -41.98 1.59 31.00
N VAL A 592 -42.08 1.46 32.33
CA VAL A 592 -40.95 1.04 33.16
C VAL A 592 -40.50 -0.31 32.61
N PRO A 593 -39.27 -0.44 32.06
CA PRO A 593 -38.81 -1.71 31.54
C PRO A 593 -38.79 -2.71 32.70
N ASP A 594 -39.46 -3.85 32.49
CA ASP A 594 -39.56 -4.91 33.47
C ASP A 594 -38.16 -5.28 33.98
N ALA A 595 -37.97 -5.35 35.30
CA ALA A 595 -36.66 -5.63 35.89
C ALA A 595 -36.09 -7.00 35.44
N GLN A 596 -36.97 -7.90 34.98
CA GLN A 596 -36.62 -9.18 34.37
C GLN A 596 -36.05 -9.07 32.94
N ALA A 597 -36.32 -7.98 32.21
CA ALA A 597 -35.83 -7.76 30.84
C ALA A 597 -34.37 -7.26 30.78
N ILE A 598 -33.86 -6.70 31.89
CA ILE A 598 -32.46 -6.23 31.98
C ILE A 598 -31.54 -7.44 32.09
N ARG A 599 -30.89 -7.83 31.00
CA ARG A 599 -29.85 -8.87 31.03
C ARG A 599 -28.74 -8.46 32.00
N THR A 600 -28.32 -9.39 32.84
CA THR A 600 -27.19 -9.16 33.76
C THR A 600 -25.87 -9.25 33.01
N LEU A 601 -24.93 -8.36 33.35
CA LEU A 601 -23.56 -8.37 32.81
C LEU A 601 -22.88 -9.75 33.00
N GLY A 602 -23.20 -10.45 34.11
CA GLY A 602 -22.72 -11.80 34.37
C GLY A 602 -23.16 -12.84 33.33
N ARG A 603 -24.38 -12.74 32.78
CA ARG A 603 -24.83 -13.65 31.71
C ARG A 603 -24.05 -13.40 30.41
N LEU A 604 -23.76 -12.13 30.09
CA LEU A 604 -22.93 -11.76 28.94
C LEU A 604 -21.52 -12.38 29.01
N VAL A 605 -20.91 -12.34 30.19
CA VAL A 605 -19.56 -12.90 30.44
C VAL A 605 -19.59 -14.44 30.45
N SER A 606 -20.60 -15.06 31.08
CA SER A 606 -20.69 -16.52 31.20
C SER A 606 -20.84 -17.26 29.86
N GLY A 607 -21.41 -16.62 28.84
CA GLY A 607 -21.60 -17.21 27.52
C GLY A 607 -20.32 -17.34 26.68
N GLY A 608 -19.21 -16.72 27.11
CA GLY A 608 -17.95 -16.63 26.36
C GLY A 608 -16.73 -17.22 27.07
N TRP A 609 -16.91 -18.10 28.06
CA TRP A 609 -15.82 -18.58 28.91
C TRP A 609 -14.67 -19.28 28.15
N VAL A 610 -14.96 -19.99 27.06
CA VAL A 610 -13.94 -20.67 26.24
C VAL A 610 -13.00 -19.66 25.56
N PRO A 611 -13.48 -18.66 24.78
CA PRO A 611 -12.63 -17.58 24.29
C PRO A 611 -11.88 -16.83 25.40
N ILE A 612 -12.54 -16.51 26.52
CA ILE A 612 -11.91 -15.80 27.64
C ILE A 612 -10.70 -16.58 28.15
N PHE A 613 -10.90 -17.85 28.48
CA PHE A 613 -9.85 -18.68 29.06
C PHE A 613 -8.74 -18.99 28.05
N GLY A 614 -9.10 -19.26 26.80
CA GLY A 614 -8.12 -19.51 25.74
C GLY A 614 -7.23 -18.31 25.44
N LEU A 615 -7.81 -17.11 25.34
CA LEU A 615 -7.06 -15.87 25.15
C LEU A 615 -6.27 -15.49 26.40
N LEU A 616 -6.74 -15.86 27.60
CA LEU A 616 -6.04 -15.58 28.85
C LEU A 616 -4.75 -16.38 28.91
N LEU A 617 -4.82 -17.67 28.57
CA LEU A 617 -3.64 -18.53 28.49
C LEU A 617 -2.64 -18.01 27.46
N LEU A 618 -3.10 -17.57 26.28
CA LEU A 618 -2.22 -16.94 25.29
C LEU A 618 -1.61 -15.63 25.80
N ALA A 619 -2.36 -14.80 26.53
CA ALA A 619 -1.84 -13.57 27.10
C ALA A 619 -0.80 -13.81 28.20
N VAL A 620 -0.95 -14.91 28.97
CA VAL A 620 0.06 -15.39 29.91
C VAL A 620 1.31 -15.81 29.15
N LEU A 621 1.20 -16.73 28.17
CA LEU A 621 2.33 -17.16 27.34
C LEU A 621 3.03 -16.00 26.60
N GLN A 622 2.31 -14.90 26.34
CA GLN A 622 2.86 -13.73 25.68
C GLN A 622 3.66 -12.81 26.61
N ASN A 623 3.36 -12.77 27.91
CA ASN A 623 3.85 -11.70 28.80
C ASN A 623 4.47 -12.18 30.10
N VAL A 624 4.29 -13.46 30.47
CA VAL A 624 4.81 -13.99 31.73
C VAL A 624 6.33 -14.03 31.75
N ASP A 625 6.95 -14.22 30.59
CA ASP A 625 8.40 -14.23 30.39
C ASP A 625 9.05 -12.92 30.85
N VAL A 626 8.51 -11.76 30.45
CA VAL A 626 9.01 -10.44 30.85
C VAL A 626 8.80 -10.19 32.35
N ILE A 627 7.70 -10.69 32.92
CA ILE A 627 7.41 -10.55 34.35
C ILE A 627 8.40 -11.38 35.18
N ILE A 628 8.65 -12.63 34.78
CA ILE A 628 9.60 -13.51 35.47
C ILE A 628 11.04 -13.02 35.27
N ALA A 629 11.39 -12.53 34.07
CA ALA A 629 12.70 -11.95 33.81
C ALA A 629 13.02 -10.79 34.77
N ARG A 630 12.02 -10.03 35.21
CA ARG A 630 12.21 -8.95 36.21
C ARG A 630 12.47 -9.47 37.63
N HIS A 631 12.02 -10.69 37.95
CA HIS A 631 12.29 -11.33 39.24
C HIS A 631 13.65 -12.03 39.26
N GLU A 632 14.00 -12.71 38.17
CA GLU A 632 15.15 -13.62 38.12
C GLU A 632 16.42 -12.97 37.56
N LEU A 633 16.32 -11.96 36.70
CA LEU A 633 17.48 -11.28 36.11
C LEU A 633 17.80 -9.98 36.85
N ASP A 634 19.09 -9.62 36.86
CA ASP A 634 19.54 -8.29 37.29
C ASP A 634 18.81 -7.18 36.51
N ALA A 635 18.60 -6.03 37.15
CA ALA A 635 17.81 -4.90 36.63
C ALA A 635 18.15 -4.51 35.16
N ASP A 636 19.44 -4.41 34.85
CA ASP A 636 19.92 -4.05 33.50
C ASP A 636 19.60 -5.15 32.47
N ARG A 637 19.80 -6.41 32.85
CA ARG A 637 19.53 -7.58 31.98
C ARG A 637 18.03 -7.78 31.75
N ALA A 638 17.21 -7.56 32.77
CA ALA A 638 15.76 -7.59 32.66
C ALA A 638 15.26 -6.50 31.69
N GLY A 639 15.85 -5.30 31.75
CA GLY A 639 15.57 -4.20 30.83
C GLY A 639 15.92 -4.54 29.37
N ALA A 640 17.12 -5.06 29.14
CA ALA A 640 17.58 -5.49 27.82
C ALA A 640 16.72 -6.62 27.24
N TYR A 641 16.35 -7.61 28.06
CA TYR A 641 15.43 -8.69 27.69
C TYR A 641 14.05 -8.14 27.30
N ALA A 642 13.48 -7.22 28.10
CA ALA A 642 12.17 -6.64 27.83
C ALA A 642 12.15 -5.88 26.50
N ILE A 643 13.23 -5.15 26.17
CA ILE A 643 13.38 -4.46 24.88
C ILE A 643 13.36 -5.44 23.72
N ALA A 644 14.19 -6.50 23.79
CA ALA A 644 14.24 -7.53 22.76
C ALA A 644 12.88 -8.26 22.61
N ALA A 645 12.22 -8.58 23.73
CA ALA A 645 10.91 -9.23 23.75
C ALA A 645 9.83 -8.36 23.08
N VAL A 646 9.83 -7.05 23.32
CA VAL A 646 8.85 -6.15 22.69
C VAL A 646 9.11 -5.96 21.19
N ALA A 647 10.36 -5.86 20.77
CA ALA A 647 10.70 -5.87 19.34
C ALA A 647 10.21 -7.16 18.65
N ALA A 648 10.43 -8.32 19.28
CA ALA A 648 9.97 -9.62 18.78
C ALA A 648 8.43 -9.75 18.71
N LYS A 649 7.70 -9.14 19.66
CA LYS A 649 6.22 -9.16 19.69
C LYS A 649 5.56 -8.43 18.51
N SER A 650 6.30 -7.63 17.74
CA SER A 650 5.78 -6.98 16.52
C SER A 650 5.14 -7.96 15.53
N VAL A 651 5.68 -9.18 15.41
CA VAL A 651 5.13 -10.25 14.57
C VAL A 651 3.76 -10.73 15.07
N VAL A 652 3.55 -10.78 16.38
CA VAL A 652 2.27 -11.16 16.99
C VAL A 652 1.18 -10.15 16.64
N TRP A 653 1.49 -8.86 16.54
CA TRP A 653 0.52 -7.83 16.17
C TRP A 653 -0.03 -8.01 14.76
N VAL A 654 0.81 -8.50 13.83
CA VAL A 654 0.39 -8.87 12.48
C VAL A 654 -0.59 -10.05 12.55
N ALA A 655 -0.28 -11.07 13.34
CA ALA A 655 -1.15 -12.22 13.55
C ALA A 655 -2.49 -11.83 14.18
N ILE A 656 -2.50 -10.91 15.14
CA ILE A 656 -3.74 -10.36 15.71
C ILE A 656 -4.60 -9.73 14.61
N GLY A 657 -4.00 -8.91 13.75
CA GLY A 657 -4.69 -8.30 12.60
C GLY A 657 -5.26 -9.34 11.63
N VAL A 658 -4.48 -10.37 11.27
CA VAL A 658 -4.94 -11.48 10.40
C VAL A 658 -6.04 -12.30 11.07
N GLY A 659 -5.96 -12.49 12.39
CA GLY A 659 -6.94 -13.23 13.20
C GLY A 659 -8.34 -12.61 13.17
N LEU A 660 -8.44 -11.29 13.08
CA LEU A 660 -9.72 -10.57 12.98
C LEU A 660 -10.51 -10.96 11.72
N GLN A 661 -9.83 -11.30 10.63
CA GLN A 661 -10.49 -11.78 9.41
C GLN A 661 -10.67 -13.30 9.42
N LEU A 662 -9.68 -14.04 9.96
CA LEU A 662 -9.70 -15.49 10.03
C LEU A 662 -10.96 -16.01 10.74
N LEU A 663 -11.26 -15.48 11.93
CA LEU A 663 -12.34 -16.00 12.77
C LEU A 663 -13.73 -15.90 12.09
N PRO A 664 -14.17 -14.75 11.55
CA PRO A 664 -15.41 -14.66 10.78
C PRO A 664 -15.45 -15.55 9.54
N ASP A 665 -14.36 -15.62 8.77
CA ASP A 665 -14.31 -16.39 7.51
C ASP A 665 -14.37 -17.90 7.77
N ALA A 666 -13.63 -18.38 8.77
CA ALA A 666 -13.68 -19.77 9.21
C ALA A 666 -15.05 -20.15 9.76
N THR A 667 -15.67 -19.25 10.55
CA THR A 667 -17.04 -19.45 11.09
C THR A 667 -18.06 -19.57 9.96
N ARG A 668 -17.97 -18.70 8.94
CA ARG A 668 -18.88 -18.70 7.79
C ARG A 668 -18.79 -19.99 6.98
N ARG A 669 -17.57 -20.42 6.63
CA ARG A 669 -17.34 -21.68 5.89
C ARG A 669 -17.82 -22.89 6.66
N HIS A 670 -17.52 -22.93 7.96
CA HIS A 670 -17.98 -24.03 8.81
C HIS A 670 -19.52 -24.07 8.91
N ALA A 671 -20.17 -22.92 9.04
CA ALA A 671 -21.63 -22.82 9.03
C ALA A 671 -22.25 -23.23 7.69
N ALA A 672 -21.55 -23.01 6.58
CA ALA A 672 -21.94 -23.43 5.24
C ALA A 672 -21.63 -24.91 4.93
N GLY A 673 -20.98 -25.64 5.86
CA GLY A 673 -20.56 -27.03 5.64
C GLY A 673 -19.32 -27.18 4.75
N GLU A 674 -18.65 -26.08 4.40
CA GLU A 674 -17.41 -26.07 3.61
C GLU A 674 -16.18 -26.37 4.48
N ASP A 675 -15.09 -26.83 3.87
CA ASP A 675 -13.81 -27.02 4.56
C ASP A 675 -13.20 -25.66 4.96
N PRO A 676 -13.02 -25.39 6.28
CA PRO A 676 -12.48 -24.13 6.75
C PRO A 676 -10.94 -24.12 6.79
N ARG A 677 -10.25 -25.26 6.60
CA ARG A 677 -8.77 -25.36 6.65
C ARG A 677 -8.03 -24.41 5.71
N PRO A 678 -8.49 -24.15 4.46
CA PRO A 678 -7.82 -23.21 3.56
C PRO A 678 -7.72 -21.79 4.13
N VAL A 679 -8.63 -21.39 5.03
CA VAL A 679 -8.59 -20.09 5.70
C VAL A 679 -7.40 -20.04 6.65
N LEU A 680 -7.22 -21.07 7.49
CA LEU A 680 -6.08 -21.18 8.39
C LEU A 680 -4.76 -21.20 7.61
N VAL A 681 -4.65 -22.01 6.55
CA VAL A 681 -3.43 -22.09 5.73
C VAL A 681 -3.09 -20.72 5.14
N ARG A 682 -4.07 -20.02 4.55
CA ARG A 682 -3.85 -18.66 4.00
C ARG A 682 -3.35 -17.69 5.07
N SER A 683 -3.96 -17.70 6.26
CA SER A 683 -3.55 -16.85 7.36
C SER A 683 -2.13 -17.16 7.84
N LEU A 684 -1.74 -18.44 7.89
CA LEU A 684 -0.36 -18.84 8.20
C LEU A 684 0.62 -18.43 7.09
N THR A 685 0.23 -18.51 5.81
CA THR A 685 1.06 -18.00 4.70
C THR A 685 1.32 -16.50 4.83
N VAL A 686 0.29 -15.71 5.17
CA VAL A 686 0.44 -14.26 5.40
C VAL A 686 1.38 -14.01 6.58
N LEU A 687 1.23 -14.76 7.67
CA LEU A 687 2.13 -14.67 8.82
C LEU A 687 3.59 -14.94 8.42
N VAL A 688 3.85 -16.03 7.70
CA VAL A 688 5.22 -16.38 7.24
C VAL A 688 5.78 -15.31 6.30
N ALA A 689 4.96 -14.77 5.39
CA ALA A 689 5.40 -13.72 4.46
C ALA A 689 5.85 -12.44 5.17
N VAL A 690 5.31 -12.15 6.36
CA VAL A 690 5.70 -10.99 7.17
C VAL A 690 6.79 -11.34 8.19
N ALA A 691 6.73 -12.51 8.81
CA ALA A 691 7.68 -12.95 9.82
C ALA A 691 9.06 -13.26 9.22
N ALA A 692 9.14 -13.89 8.04
CA ALA A 692 10.42 -14.29 7.46
C ALA A 692 11.36 -13.09 7.19
N PRO A 693 10.92 -11.97 6.57
CA PRO A 693 11.75 -10.77 6.47
C PRO A 693 12.13 -10.18 7.83
N ALA A 694 11.20 -10.17 8.80
CA ALA A 694 11.49 -9.64 10.15
C ALA A 694 12.56 -10.46 10.87
N LEU A 695 12.46 -11.80 10.83
CA LEU A 695 13.44 -12.71 11.39
C LEU A 695 14.80 -12.60 10.68
N LEU A 696 14.80 -12.37 9.37
CA LEU A 696 16.04 -12.13 8.63
C LEU A 696 16.72 -10.83 9.09
N ILE A 697 15.95 -9.77 9.33
CA ILE A 697 16.46 -8.50 9.88
C ILE A 697 17.01 -8.74 11.30
N PHE A 698 16.29 -9.48 12.15
CA PHE A 698 16.73 -9.83 13.50
C PHE A 698 18.01 -10.69 13.49
N ALA A 699 18.24 -11.48 12.45
CA ALA A 699 19.46 -12.28 12.32
C ALA A 699 20.64 -11.47 11.75
N LEU A 700 20.40 -10.57 10.80
CA LEU A 700 21.46 -9.86 10.09
C LEU A 700 21.97 -8.60 10.79
N VAL A 701 21.07 -7.86 11.44
CA VAL A 701 21.37 -6.55 12.02
C VAL A 701 20.69 -6.30 13.38
N PRO A 702 20.76 -7.24 14.35
CA PRO A 702 20.06 -7.11 15.63
C PRO A 702 20.52 -5.89 16.45
N GLU A 703 21.83 -5.68 16.58
CA GLU A 703 22.39 -4.54 17.33
C GLU A 703 21.94 -3.20 16.72
N LEU A 704 22.14 -3.02 15.41
CA LEU A 704 21.74 -1.79 14.73
C LEU A 704 20.24 -1.49 14.89
N LEU A 705 19.39 -2.53 14.80
CA LEU A 705 17.95 -2.38 14.99
C LEU A 705 17.62 -1.88 16.40
N LEU A 706 18.14 -2.56 17.43
CA LEU A 706 17.86 -2.22 18.82
C LEU A 706 18.48 -0.87 19.22
N THR A 707 19.70 -0.58 18.77
CA THR A 707 20.36 0.71 19.03
C THR A 707 19.62 1.88 18.38
N LEU A 708 19.17 1.71 17.13
CA LEU A 708 18.44 2.77 16.43
C LEU A 708 17.06 3.03 17.05
N ALA A 709 16.39 1.97 17.50
CA ALA A 709 15.08 2.09 18.16
C ALA A 709 15.24 2.63 19.60
N PHE A 710 15.99 1.93 20.43
CA PHE A 710 15.97 2.09 21.90
C PHE A 710 17.20 2.77 22.49
N GLY A 711 18.24 3.04 21.70
CA GLY A 711 19.48 3.67 22.16
C GLY A 711 20.60 2.65 22.48
N PRO A 712 21.78 3.12 22.92
CA PRO A 712 22.97 2.27 23.13
C PRO A 712 22.70 1.06 24.03
N ASP A 713 22.00 1.28 25.14
CA ASP A 713 21.69 0.25 26.15
C ASP A 713 20.71 -0.82 25.63
N GLY A 714 20.07 -0.59 24.48
CA GLY A 714 19.24 -1.59 23.82
C GLY A 714 20.04 -2.71 23.14
N ALA A 715 21.33 -2.48 22.85
CA ALA A 715 22.18 -3.45 22.17
C ALA A 715 22.38 -4.74 22.99
N ASP A 716 22.33 -4.65 24.32
CA ASP A 716 22.53 -5.78 25.24
C ASP A 716 21.47 -6.88 25.09
N GLY A 717 20.33 -6.57 24.46
CA GLY A 717 19.28 -7.55 24.13
C GLY A 717 19.46 -8.25 22.77
N ALA A 718 20.46 -7.87 21.97
CA ALA A 718 20.62 -8.31 20.58
C ALA A 718 20.73 -9.84 20.47
N ASP A 719 21.47 -10.48 21.38
CA ASP A 719 21.70 -11.93 21.37
C ASP A 719 20.43 -12.76 21.59
N ALA A 720 19.43 -12.20 22.27
CA ALA A 720 18.13 -12.86 22.47
C ALA A 720 17.10 -12.52 21.37
N LEU A 721 17.32 -11.47 20.57
CA LEU A 721 16.31 -10.94 19.66
C LEU A 721 15.84 -11.97 18.63
N LEU A 722 16.76 -12.72 18.03
CA LEU A 722 16.40 -13.75 17.04
C LEU A 722 15.60 -14.90 17.68
N LEU A 723 16.06 -15.40 18.84
CA LEU A 723 15.40 -16.48 19.57
C LEU A 723 13.97 -16.08 19.98
N LEU A 724 13.82 -14.88 20.53
CA LEU A 724 12.53 -14.32 20.89
C LEU A 724 11.66 -14.05 19.65
N GLY A 725 12.26 -13.60 18.55
CA GLY A 725 11.56 -13.43 17.28
C GLY A 725 10.92 -14.73 16.79
N VAL A 726 11.68 -15.84 16.84
CA VAL A 726 11.16 -17.16 16.47
C VAL A 726 10.09 -17.61 17.47
N ALA A 727 10.32 -17.44 18.77
CA ALA A 727 9.35 -17.79 19.82
C ALA A 727 8.02 -17.05 19.63
N MET A 728 8.05 -15.74 19.40
CA MET A 728 6.87 -14.90 19.18
C MET A 728 6.19 -15.22 17.84
N THR A 729 6.93 -15.66 16.83
CA THR A 729 6.35 -16.17 15.57
C THR A 729 5.58 -17.47 15.81
N LEU A 730 6.10 -18.38 16.65
CA LEU A 730 5.41 -19.61 17.04
C LEU A 730 4.17 -19.33 17.90
N LEU A 731 4.26 -18.38 18.83
CA LEU A 731 3.10 -17.90 19.57
C LEU A 731 2.03 -17.31 18.63
N ALA A 732 2.43 -16.58 17.60
CA ALA A 732 1.52 -16.09 16.56
C ALA A 732 0.82 -17.22 15.78
N VAL A 733 1.53 -18.31 15.48
CA VAL A 733 0.94 -19.54 14.91
C VAL A 733 -0.09 -20.15 15.87
N ALA A 734 0.25 -20.28 17.15
CA ALA A 734 -0.66 -20.77 18.18
C ALA A 734 -1.91 -19.89 18.27
N TYR A 735 -1.75 -18.56 18.30
CA TYR A 735 -2.84 -17.59 18.31
C TYR A 735 -3.80 -17.76 17.12
N LEU A 736 -3.29 -17.78 15.87
CA LEU A 736 -4.14 -17.93 14.68
C LEU A 736 -4.90 -19.26 14.68
N THR A 737 -4.24 -20.33 15.15
CA THR A 737 -4.85 -21.64 15.25
C THR A 737 -5.90 -21.69 16.36
N VAL A 738 -5.69 -21.01 17.49
CA VAL A 738 -6.73 -20.85 18.53
C VAL A 738 -7.92 -20.10 17.97
N GLN A 739 -7.72 -18.98 17.26
CA GLN A 739 -8.80 -18.26 16.60
C GLN A 739 -9.59 -19.17 15.63
N TYR A 740 -8.88 -19.99 14.84
CA TYR A 740 -9.50 -21.01 14.00
C TYR A 740 -10.34 -22.01 14.81
N MET A 741 -9.79 -22.57 15.88
CA MET A 741 -10.52 -23.54 16.73
C MET A 741 -11.70 -22.92 17.48
N LEU A 742 -11.62 -21.65 17.86
CA LEU A 742 -12.72 -20.87 18.43
C LEU A 742 -13.86 -20.71 17.41
N ALA A 743 -13.55 -20.45 16.13
CA ALA A 743 -14.56 -20.42 15.06
C ALA A 743 -15.29 -21.77 14.92
N LEU A 744 -14.59 -22.88 15.19
CA LEU A 744 -15.13 -24.24 15.17
C LEU A 744 -15.72 -24.70 16.51
N ARG A 745 -15.77 -23.83 17.52
CA ARG A 745 -16.24 -24.12 18.89
C ARG A 745 -15.52 -25.30 19.56
N ALA A 746 -14.28 -25.55 19.20
CA ALA A 746 -13.46 -26.57 19.85
C ALA A 746 -12.93 -26.07 21.20
N THR A 747 -12.76 -26.96 22.17
CA THR A 747 -12.29 -26.61 23.53
C THR A 747 -11.02 -27.34 23.95
N ARG A 748 -10.62 -28.39 23.22
CA ARG A 748 -9.50 -29.27 23.57
C ARG A 748 -8.16 -28.54 23.66
N PHE A 749 -8.01 -27.42 22.96
CA PHE A 749 -6.79 -26.62 22.97
C PHE A 749 -6.51 -25.95 24.31
N LEU A 750 -7.54 -25.75 25.14
CA LEU A 750 -7.40 -25.13 26.46
C LEU A 750 -6.47 -25.96 27.36
N TRP A 751 -6.56 -27.28 27.28
CA TRP A 751 -5.69 -28.17 28.07
C TRP A 751 -4.23 -28.07 27.64
N VAL A 752 -3.99 -28.04 26.32
CA VAL A 752 -2.62 -27.89 25.78
C VAL A 752 -2.02 -26.58 26.26
N LEU A 753 -2.75 -25.46 26.07
CA LEU A 753 -2.27 -24.15 26.50
C LEU A 753 -2.10 -24.03 28.02
N ALA A 754 -3.00 -24.63 28.81
CA ALA A 754 -2.92 -24.57 30.28
C ALA A 754 -1.68 -25.30 30.80
N VAL A 755 -1.40 -26.50 30.28
CA VAL A 755 -0.19 -27.27 30.65
C VAL A 755 1.05 -26.50 30.24
N VAL A 756 1.10 -25.94 29.02
CA VAL A 756 2.27 -25.21 28.55
C VAL A 756 2.48 -23.91 29.34
N ALA A 757 1.42 -23.17 29.66
CA ALA A 757 1.52 -21.93 30.46
C ALA A 757 2.03 -22.19 31.88
N VAL A 758 1.56 -23.28 32.52
CA VAL A 758 2.07 -23.69 33.84
C VAL A 758 3.53 -24.14 33.74
N ALA A 759 3.88 -24.92 32.70
CA ALA A 759 5.24 -25.36 32.48
C ALA A 759 6.21 -24.19 32.25
N GLU A 760 5.81 -23.17 31.48
CA GLU A 760 6.62 -21.96 31.26
C GLU A 760 6.98 -21.27 32.57
N VAL A 761 5.97 -21.02 33.40
CA VAL A 761 6.17 -20.41 34.73
C VAL A 761 7.12 -21.25 35.55
N LEU A 762 6.86 -22.55 35.69
CA LEU A 762 7.67 -23.42 36.54
C LEU A 762 9.13 -23.50 36.08
N VAL A 763 9.38 -23.64 34.77
CA VAL A 763 10.74 -23.78 34.23
C VAL A 763 11.53 -22.48 34.38
N LEU A 764 10.90 -21.33 34.15
CA LEU A 764 11.59 -20.03 34.26
C LEU A 764 12.00 -19.69 35.70
N PHE A 765 11.41 -20.32 36.73
CA PHE A 765 11.77 -20.18 38.15
C PHE A 765 12.85 -21.16 38.64
N THR A 766 13.46 -21.99 37.77
CA THR A 766 14.33 -23.10 38.22
C THR A 766 15.82 -22.75 38.39
N GLY A 767 16.28 -21.55 38.05
CA GLY A 767 17.69 -21.21 38.22
C GLY A 767 18.09 -19.81 37.74
N ASP A 768 19.36 -19.49 37.97
CA ASP A 768 19.99 -18.26 37.50
C ASP A 768 20.35 -18.39 36.01
N PHE A 769 19.70 -17.60 35.16
CA PHE A 769 19.81 -17.71 33.70
C PHE A 769 20.44 -16.45 33.10
N GLY A 770 21.32 -16.64 32.11
CA GLY A 770 21.65 -15.56 31.18
C GLY A 770 20.48 -15.26 30.23
N ILE A 771 20.49 -14.07 29.64
CA ILE A 771 19.46 -13.58 28.69
C ILE A 771 19.18 -14.60 27.57
N VAL A 772 20.22 -15.19 26.99
CA VAL A 772 20.11 -16.17 25.88
C VAL A 772 19.49 -17.49 26.34
N THR A 773 19.88 -17.99 27.52
CA THR A 773 19.33 -19.21 28.10
C THR A 773 17.85 -19.03 28.44
N PHE A 774 17.49 -17.89 29.02
CA PHE A 774 16.12 -17.51 29.30
C PHE A 774 15.26 -17.48 28.02
N ALA A 775 15.74 -16.80 26.97
CA ALA A 775 15.08 -16.76 25.66
C ALA A 775 14.95 -18.14 25.00
N SER A 776 15.93 -19.03 25.20
CA SER A 776 15.89 -20.40 24.68
C SER A 776 14.82 -21.26 25.36
N ILE A 777 14.61 -21.08 26.67
CA ILE A 777 13.52 -21.74 27.41
C ILE A 777 12.17 -21.29 26.84
N VAL A 778 11.97 -19.97 26.71
CA VAL A 778 10.75 -19.40 26.13
C VAL A 778 10.51 -19.96 24.74
N LEU A 779 11.53 -20.02 23.87
CA LEU A 779 11.42 -20.64 22.55
C LEU A 779 10.95 -22.10 22.63
N GLY A 780 11.55 -22.91 23.50
CA GLY A 780 11.17 -24.32 23.69
C GLY A 780 9.70 -24.49 24.09
N VAL A 781 9.22 -23.65 25.02
CA VAL A 781 7.81 -23.60 25.43
C VAL A 781 6.90 -23.23 24.26
N GLN A 782 7.25 -22.19 23.50
CA GLN A 782 6.43 -21.74 22.36
C GLN A 782 6.39 -22.77 21.23
N VAL A 783 7.45 -23.56 21.02
CA VAL A 783 7.45 -24.72 20.11
C VAL A 783 6.39 -25.74 20.54
N LEU A 784 6.33 -26.09 21.82
CA LEU A 784 5.35 -27.04 22.35
C LEU A 784 3.91 -26.53 22.22
N ALA A 785 3.67 -25.25 22.56
CA ALA A 785 2.37 -24.61 22.38
C ALA A 785 1.91 -24.66 20.92
N ALA A 786 2.74 -24.16 20.01
CA ALA A 786 2.43 -24.07 18.59
C ALA A 786 2.21 -25.45 17.95
N ALA A 787 3.10 -26.40 18.21
CA ALA A 787 2.99 -27.75 17.67
C ALA A 787 1.73 -28.48 18.18
N GLY A 788 1.46 -28.42 19.49
CA GLY A 788 0.30 -29.08 20.09
C GLY A 788 -1.03 -28.50 19.61
N VAL A 789 -1.13 -27.18 19.57
CA VAL A 789 -2.33 -26.48 19.08
C VAL A 789 -2.54 -26.66 17.58
N LEU A 790 -1.48 -26.58 16.76
CA LEU A 790 -1.57 -26.76 15.31
C LEU A 790 -1.96 -28.19 14.93
N ALA A 791 -1.35 -29.19 15.57
CA ALA A 791 -1.71 -30.60 15.38
C ALA A 791 -3.19 -30.85 15.72
N LEU A 792 -3.70 -30.24 16.79
CA LEU A 792 -5.10 -30.34 17.15
C LEU A 792 -6.00 -29.64 16.13
N GLY A 793 -5.66 -28.41 15.72
CA GLY A 793 -6.44 -27.62 14.76
C GLY A 793 -6.59 -28.32 13.40
N LEU A 794 -5.50 -28.90 12.88
CA LEU A 794 -5.51 -29.61 11.60
C LEU A 794 -6.31 -30.94 11.64
N ARG A 795 -6.47 -31.53 12.83
CA ARG A 795 -7.23 -32.79 13.04
C ARG A 795 -8.73 -32.59 13.23
N ILE A 796 -9.22 -31.34 13.34
CA ILE A 796 -10.66 -31.10 13.45
C ILE A 796 -11.31 -31.36 12.09
N VAL A 797 -11.96 -32.52 11.97
CA VAL A 797 -12.73 -32.92 10.79
C VAL A 797 -14.04 -32.13 10.77
N PRO A 798 -14.40 -31.45 9.66
CA PRO A 798 -15.73 -30.86 9.51
C PRO A 798 -16.77 -31.96 9.65
N ARG A 799 -17.74 -31.82 10.56
CA ARG A 799 -18.90 -32.72 10.60
C ARG A 799 -19.74 -32.47 9.34
N GLY A 800 -19.36 -33.10 8.23
CA GLY A 800 -20.15 -33.18 7.03
C GLY A 800 -21.32 -34.14 7.25
N GLY A 801 -22.53 -33.60 7.23
CA GLY A 801 -23.76 -34.38 7.17
C GLY A 801 -24.93 -33.43 6.95
N PRO A 802 -25.80 -33.66 5.93
CA PRO A 802 -26.98 -32.84 5.72
C PRO A 802 -27.86 -32.94 6.97
N ARG A 803 -28.08 -31.81 7.65
CA ARG A 803 -29.17 -31.72 8.61
C ARG A 803 -30.45 -31.66 7.79
N THR A 804 -31.20 -32.77 7.79
CA THR A 804 -32.62 -32.77 7.46
C THR A 804 -33.29 -31.59 8.18
N PRO A 805 -34.09 -30.77 7.49
CA PRO A 805 -34.83 -29.71 8.16
C PRO A 805 -35.76 -30.38 9.17
N VAL A 806 -35.62 -30.00 10.44
CA VAL A 806 -36.61 -30.32 11.47
C VAL A 806 -37.89 -29.60 11.05
N ALA A 807 -38.91 -30.39 10.69
CA ALA A 807 -40.25 -29.90 10.58
C ALA A 807 -40.75 -29.50 11.99
N THR A 808 -41.56 -28.44 12.01
CA THR A 808 -42.27 -27.76 13.10
C THR A 808 -41.46 -26.79 13.96
#